data_AF-A0A8A4TH10-F1
#
_entry.id   AF-A0A8A4TH10-F1
#
_cell.length_a   1.000
_cell.length_b   1.000
_cell.length_c   1.000
_cell.angle_alpha   90.00
_cell.angle_beta   90.00
_cell.angle_gamma   90.00
#
_symmetry.space_group_name_H-M   'P 1'
#
loop_
_entity.id
_entity.type
_entity.pdbx_description
1 polymer ?
#
loop_
_entity_poly.entity_id
_entity_poly.type
_entity_poly.pdbx_seq_one_letter_code
_entity_poly.pdbx_strand_id
1 'polypeptide(L)'
;MVLALVMLSACAVFAQVPEAGGEYRQVGKFSSRNIVWIVAQVKLMFAAFILGVPMFALIIELIGFLTKEERYDRLAREFIKLSLIGFSATAALGGLLLFLIITFYPRFWNYMAGVFKPTMWIYPILFFCESFTLYLYWYGWDWLKSGGRKVVHLFLGLLLNLWGTALVFMTNAWATFMMTPNGLDPETGVVISVWEAINNATWHPLNIHRLIANAVFGGAIAGAYAAYKFLVAEKDEDRAYYDWMGYVGNMVAVSVFLVLPFAGYWLGKEIYDHNQQMGITLMGGFLSWLWIIQAIMIGILFLSANFYLWTGMERIDGAERYSKYIKYMLFVLLVCVLVWSTPHSLVASLEEARRMGGTHHPLLGVLGVMSAKNTAVNIMILTTFLSFMLYRRGNKEATVSWQTAGLTIQWVILGLASAWVIYLGVRGYFVDAATRIGFAPQQVLAVLLAIIAYTAIDFPLFKNAKPMGSIHWGKIPERSQYALFLLALTFCWLMGLMGYARSALRQHWHVYGVYRDTSADAFLPTLGQASLRISLSVIIFVVMISFIFWLGGLGSIKEGFSGISRRGIAVFAKMGAFCMVVIGGFVYFANSIPQVEHQPPVEIGADQDVWSLDQATVSAMGEKLFFGKGTCGLCHGVGTAGPRAPDLKDVAKIAGERVEGVSANKYLVDALVDPGVFLVEGYGNIMPRVDKPPINLTPQELYLVLGYLQGLGGGEITITKDDIPGSDQAAEPSDEAPSGVVMLGNAEQGRDLFFGAGTCYACHQVDGEGQAVGPDLSEIARINTAAYIYESILDPNKVVVGGYPPIMPVGFGEALGGKDLNDLMAYLMTLDGSGR
;
A
#
# COMPACT_ATOMS: atom_id res chain seq x y z
N MET A 1 -13.80 0.55 -38.27
CA MET A 1 -13.27 1.59 -39.20
C MET A 1 -13.61 3.00 -38.73
N VAL A 2 -14.88 3.38 -38.56
CA VAL A 2 -15.28 4.70 -38.02
C VAL A 2 -14.69 4.97 -36.63
N LEU A 3 -14.73 3.99 -35.72
CA LEU A 3 -14.13 4.13 -34.37
C LEU A 3 -12.60 4.30 -34.42
N ALA A 4 -11.94 3.63 -35.37
CA ALA A 4 -10.49 3.76 -35.58
C ALA A 4 -10.13 5.12 -36.19
N LEU A 5 -10.94 5.62 -37.13
CA LEU A 5 -10.81 6.96 -37.68
C LEU A 5 -11.03 8.03 -36.62
N VAL A 6 -12.06 7.90 -35.77
CA VAL A 6 -12.32 8.83 -34.65
C VAL A 6 -11.16 8.81 -33.64
N MET A 7 -10.60 7.64 -33.33
CA MET A 7 -9.43 7.53 -32.44
C MET A 7 -8.17 8.14 -33.08
N LEU A 8 -7.94 7.92 -34.38
CA LEU A 8 -6.83 8.54 -35.13
C LEU A 8 -6.99 10.06 -35.23
N SER A 9 -8.21 10.57 -35.42
CA SER A 9 -8.53 11.99 -35.40
C SER A 9 -8.32 12.60 -34.02
N ALA A 10 -8.68 11.88 -32.95
CA ALA A 10 -8.40 12.32 -31.58
C ALA A 10 -6.89 12.40 -31.32
N CYS A 11 -6.09 11.41 -31.75
CA CYS A 11 -4.63 11.46 -31.67
C CYS A 11 -4.04 12.68 -32.40
N ALA A 12 -4.59 13.05 -33.56
CA ALA A 12 -4.15 14.23 -34.31
C ALA A 12 -4.45 15.55 -33.58
N VAL A 13 -5.54 15.62 -32.80
CA VAL A 13 -5.85 16.79 -31.95
C VAL A 13 -4.91 16.85 -30.74
N PHE A 14 -4.53 15.70 -30.17
CA PHE A 14 -3.58 15.65 -29.04
C PHE A 14 -2.13 15.96 -29.46
N ALA A 15 -1.75 15.69 -30.71
CA ALA A 15 -0.42 16.00 -31.25
C ALA A 15 -0.19 17.50 -31.54
N GLN A 16 -1.21 18.35 -31.42
CA GLN A 16 -1.14 19.79 -31.69
C GLN A 16 -0.84 20.65 -30.44
N VAL A 17 -0.74 20.04 -29.25
CA VAL A 17 -0.34 20.75 -28.03
C VAL A 17 1.20 20.73 -27.96
N PRO A 18 1.89 21.89 -27.87
CA PRO A 18 3.34 21.91 -27.72
C PRO A 18 3.76 21.04 -26.52
N GLU A 19 4.81 20.24 -26.69
CA GLU A 19 5.50 19.62 -25.56
C GLU A 19 5.95 20.76 -24.63
N ALA A 20 5.24 20.95 -23.52
CA ALA A 20 5.84 21.63 -22.39
C ALA A 20 7.01 20.73 -21.97
N GLY A 21 8.23 21.20 -22.16
CA GLY A 21 9.48 20.51 -21.81
C GLY A 21 9.66 20.33 -20.30
N GLY A 22 8.66 19.76 -19.63
CA GLY A 22 8.66 19.41 -18.23
C GLY A 22 8.87 17.91 -18.01
N GLU A 23 9.23 17.55 -16.79
CA GLU A 23 9.45 16.17 -16.35
C GLU A 23 8.22 15.25 -16.54
N TYR A 24 7.01 15.82 -16.56
CA TYR A 24 5.73 15.11 -16.67
C TYR A 24 4.91 15.60 -17.86
N ARG A 25 4.29 14.65 -18.59
CA ARG A 25 3.39 14.98 -19.70
C ARG A 25 1.92 15.04 -19.24
N GLN A 26 1.16 15.98 -19.78
CA GLN A 26 -0.26 16.21 -19.47
C GLN A 26 -1.13 16.15 -20.73
N VAL A 27 -2.41 15.82 -20.58
CA VAL A 27 -3.37 15.75 -21.71
C VAL A 27 -4.37 16.89 -21.61
N GLY A 28 -4.03 18.04 -22.19
CA GLY A 28 -4.89 19.23 -22.15
C GLY A 28 -5.20 19.65 -20.71
N LYS A 29 -6.48 19.59 -20.31
CA LYS A 29 -6.93 19.89 -18.93
C LYS A 29 -7.07 18.65 -18.03
N PHE A 30 -6.79 17.45 -18.54
CA PHE A 30 -6.93 16.22 -17.76
C PHE A 30 -5.61 15.88 -17.05
N SER A 31 -5.70 15.73 -15.72
CA SER A 31 -4.57 15.32 -14.87
C SER A 31 -4.10 13.90 -15.22
N SER A 32 -2.83 13.79 -15.64
CA SER A 32 -2.16 12.52 -15.91
C SER A 32 -2.16 11.59 -14.70
N ARG A 33 -1.96 12.15 -13.49
CA ARG A 33 -2.02 11.42 -12.21
C ARG A 33 -3.37 10.74 -12.02
N ASN A 34 -4.47 11.44 -12.30
CA ASN A 34 -5.81 10.89 -12.16
C ASN A 34 -6.11 9.78 -13.18
N ILE A 35 -5.66 9.95 -14.43
CA ILE A 35 -5.84 8.93 -15.47
C ILE A 35 -5.09 7.64 -15.08
N VAL A 36 -3.81 7.77 -14.71
CA VAL A 36 -2.99 6.63 -14.29
C VAL A 36 -3.59 5.96 -13.07
N TRP A 37 -4.02 6.73 -12.08
CA TRP A 37 -4.63 6.18 -10.87
C TRP A 37 -5.90 5.37 -11.17
N ILE A 38 -6.85 5.91 -11.96
CA ILE A 38 -8.09 5.20 -12.29
C ILE A 38 -7.79 3.89 -13.01
N VAL A 39 -6.91 3.91 -14.03
CA VAL A 39 -6.55 2.71 -14.79
C VAL A 39 -5.81 1.69 -13.92
N ALA A 40 -4.85 2.13 -13.11
CA ALA A 40 -4.11 1.28 -12.20
C ALA A 40 -5.05 0.61 -11.18
N GLN A 41 -6.04 1.34 -10.67
CA GLN A 41 -6.98 0.84 -9.69
C GLN A 41 -7.95 -0.18 -10.29
N VAL A 42 -8.49 0.06 -11.49
CA VAL A 42 -9.35 -0.91 -12.19
C VAL A 42 -8.54 -2.16 -12.55
N LYS A 43 -7.31 -2.01 -13.05
CA LYS A 43 -6.38 -3.12 -13.29
C LYS A 43 -6.15 -3.94 -12.01
N LEU A 44 -5.92 -3.27 -10.88
CA LEU A 44 -5.68 -3.93 -9.59
C LEU A 44 -6.85 -4.79 -9.14
N MET A 45 -8.10 -4.33 -9.30
CA MET A 45 -9.29 -5.11 -8.96
C MET A 45 -9.39 -6.37 -9.81
N PHE A 46 -9.16 -6.27 -11.12
CA PHE A 46 -9.15 -7.46 -11.97
C PHE A 46 -7.98 -8.40 -11.68
N ALA A 47 -6.78 -7.88 -11.42
CA ALA A 47 -5.62 -8.69 -11.04
C ALA A 47 -5.88 -9.46 -9.72
N ALA A 48 -6.52 -8.82 -8.73
CA ALA A 48 -6.91 -9.48 -7.50
C ALA A 48 -7.94 -10.60 -7.74
N PHE A 49 -8.91 -10.36 -8.63
CA PHE A 49 -9.90 -11.36 -9.02
C PHE A 49 -9.25 -12.57 -9.72
N ILE A 50 -8.35 -12.35 -10.67
CA ILE A 50 -7.67 -13.41 -11.43
C ILE A 50 -6.75 -14.23 -10.56
N LEU A 51 -6.09 -13.63 -9.56
CA LEU A 51 -5.29 -14.42 -8.62
C LEU A 51 -6.18 -15.17 -7.62
N GLY A 52 -7.20 -14.50 -7.07
CA GLY A 52 -8.01 -15.04 -5.99
C GLY A 52 -8.80 -16.28 -6.38
N VAL A 53 -9.41 -16.28 -7.57
CA VAL A 53 -10.29 -17.36 -8.01
C VAL A 53 -9.58 -18.71 -8.23
N PRO A 54 -8.44 -18.77 -8.94
CA PRO A 54 -7.65 -19.99 -9.06
C PRO A 54 -7.20 -20.61 -7.74
N MET A 55 -6.96 -19.81 -6.69
CA MET A 55 -6.51 -20.31 -5.39
C MET A 55 -7.55 -21.24 -4.78
N PHE A 56 -8.81 -20.83 -4.72
CA PHE A 56 -9.86 -21.68 -4.17
C PHE A 56 -10.44 -22.65 -5.19
N ALA A 57 -10.35 -22.37 -6.49
CA ALA A 57 -10.76 -23.35 -7.52
C ALA A 57 -9.91 -24.63 -7.45
N LEU A 58 -8.58 -24.50 -7.25
CA LEU A 58 -7.70 -25.65 -7.02
C LEU A 58 -8.10 -26.45 -5.77
N ILE A 59 -8.43 -25.76 -4.66
CA ILE A 59 -8.87 -26.40 -3.41
C ILE A 59 -10.19 -27.13 -3.63
N ILE A 60 -11.14 -26.51 -4.33
CA ILE A 60 -12.44 -27.13 -4.64
C ILE A 60 -12.25 -28.34 -5.54
N GLU A 61 -11.39 -28.27 -6.55
CA GLU A 61 -11.08 -29.40 -7.41
C GLU A 61 -10.42 -30.54 -6.62
N LEU A 62 -9.48 -30.22 -5.72
CA LEU A 62 -8.86 -31.19 -4.83
C LEU A 62 -9.89 -31.87 -3.93
N ILE A 63 -10.86 -31.12 -3.39
CA ILE A 63 -11.97 -31.69 -2.63
C ILE A 63 -12.76 -32.65 -3.52
N GLY A 64 -13.12 -32.25 -4.75
CA GLY A 64 -13.80 -33.12 -5.71
C GLY A 64 -13.04 -34.41 -6.01
N PHE A 65 -11.71 -34.33 -6.15
CA PHE A 65 -10.84 -35.49 -6.33
C PHE A 65 -10.81 -36.42 -5.11
N LEU A 66 -10.75 -35.86 -3.90
CA LEU A 66 -10.69 -36.64 -2.65
C LEU A 66 -12.04 -37.25 -2.26
N THR A 67 -13.13 -36.52 -2.44
CA THR A 67 -14.49 -36.97 -2.09
C THR A 67 -15.18 -37.75 -3.20
N LYS A 68 -14.65 -37.68 -4.44
CA LYS A 68 -15.23 -38.26 -5.66
C LYS A 68 -16.62 -37.71 -6.00
N GLU A 69 -16.90 -36.47 -5.60
CA GLU A 69 -18.17 -35.80 -5.87
C GLU A 69 -18.04 -34.82 -7.04
N GLU A 70 -18.71 -35.10 -8.17
CA GLU A 70 -18.61 -34.31 -9.40
C GLU A 70 -19.10 -32.85 -9.26
N ARG A 71 -19.94 -32.54 -8.25
CA ARG A 71 -20.43 -31.17 -8.02
C ARG A 71 -19.30 -30.18 -7.75
N TYR A 72 -18.22 -30.62 -7.12
CA TYR A 72 -17.06 -29.77 -6.85
C TYR A 72 -16.24 -29.51 -8.12
N ASP A 73 -16.07 -30.53 -8.96
CA ASP A 73 -15.44 -30.36 -10.28
C ASP A 73 -16.22 -29.37 -11.15
N ARG A 74 -17.56 -29.46 -11.17
CA ARG A 74 -18.41 -28.50 -11.87
C ARG A 74 -18.19 -27.08 -11.35
N LEU A 75 -18.18 -26.92 -10.03
CA LEU A 75 -17.99 -25.62 -9.38
C LEU A 75 -16.61 -25.01 -9.67
N ALA A 76 -15.54 -25.80 -9.54
CA ALA A 76 -14.18 -25.35 -9.84
C ALA A 76 -14.03 -24.94 -11.31
N ARG A 77 -14.62 -25.71 -12.24
CA ARG A 77 -14.65 -25.37 -13.66
C ARG A 77 -15.34 -24.04 -13.88
N GLU A 78 -16.52 -23.84 -13.30
CA GLU A 78 -17.24 -22.57 -13.46
C GLU A 78 -16.47 -21.36 -12.93
N PHE A 79 -15.81 -21.49 -11.78
CA PHE A 79 -14.97 -20.41 -11.25
C PHE A 79 -13.84 -20.04 -12.21
N ILE A 80 -13.17 -21.04 -12.77
CA ILE A 80 -12.03 -20.82 -13.67
C ILE A 80 -12.48 -20.23 -15.01
N LYS A 81 -13.69 -20.58 -15.48
CA LYS A 81 -14.31 -19.93 -16.63
C LYS A 81 -14.40 -18.40 -16.44
N LEU A 82 -14.76 -17.96 -15.23
CA LEU A 82 -14.86 -16.53 -14.92
C LEU A 82 -13.47 -15.87 -14.93
N SER A 83 -12.45 -16.54 -14.39
CA SER A 83 -11.05 -16.07 -14.44
C SER A 83 -10.53 -15.92 -15.87
N LEU A 84 -10.83 -16.88 -16.75
CA LEU A 84 -10.37 -16.87 -18.15
C LEU A 84 -10.84 -15.62 -18.90
N ILE A 85 -12.11 -15.24 -18.74
CA ILE A 85 -12.67 -14.06 -19.43
C ILE A 85 -12.12 -12.77 -18.79
N GLY A 86 -11.95 -12.76 -17.45
CA GLY A 86 -11.32 -11.65 -16.74
C GLY A 86 -9.84 -11.43 -17.10
N PHE A 87 -9.13 -12.50 -17.46
CA PHE A 87 -7.71 -12.47 -17.82
C PHE A 87 -7.41 -11.50 -18.95
N SER A 88 -8.19 -11.57 -20.04
CA SER A 88 -8.05 -10.67 -21.18
C SER A 88 -8.23 -9.19 -20.82
N ALA A 89 -9.19 -8.88 -19.92
CA ALA A 89 -9.40 -7.52 -19.46
C ALA A 89 -8.20 -7.00 -18.65
N THR A 90 -7.58 -7.85 -17.84
CA THR A 90 -6.38 -7.49 -17.06
C THR A 90 -5.16 -7.30 -17.94
N ALA A 91 -4.97 -8.16 -18.94
CA ALA A 91 -3.90 -8.01 -19.91
C ALA A 91 -4.03 -6.68 -20.67
N ALA A 92 -5.24 -6.36 -21.14
CA ALA A 92 -5.52 -5.10 -21.84
C ALA A 92 -5.29 -3.88 -20.94
N LEU A 93 -5.81 -3.89 -19.70
CA LEU A 93 -5.58 -2.80 -18.73
C LEU A 93 -4.13 -2.70 -18.28
N GLY A 94 -3.40 -3.83 -18.23
CA GLY A 94 -1.97 -3.89 -17.92
C GLY A 94 -1.12 -3.26 -19.01
N GLY A 95 -1.39 -3.59 -20.28
CA GLY A 95 -0.76 -2.95 -21.43
C GLY A 95 -1.09 -1.45 -21.47
N LEU A 96 -2.36 -1.09 -21.29
CA LEU A 96 -2.77 0.32 -21.21
C LEU A 96 -2.02 1.07 -20.10
N LEU A 97 -1.94 0.50 -18.90
CA LEU A 97 -1.22 1.13 -17.78
C LEU A 97 0.26 1.34 -18.11
N LEU A 98 0.92 0.37 -18.73
CA LEU A 98 2.32 0.50 -19.16
C LEU A 98 2.50 1.65 -20.15
N PHE A 99 1.64 1.73 -21.17
CA PHE A 99 1.67 2.84 -22.14
C PHE A 99 1.45 4.20 -21.46
N LEU A 100 0.51 4.29 -20.51
CA LEU A 100 0.26 5.54 -19.78
C LEU A 100 1.45 5.96 -18.92
N ILE A 101 2.12 5.03 -18.25
CA ILE A 101 3.31 5.31 -17.44
C ILE A 101 4.48 5.77 -18.34
N ILE A 102 4.76 5.06 -19.43
CA ILE A 102 5.82 5.46 -20.39
C ILE A 102 5.52 6.83 -21.00
N THR A 103 4.25 7.12 -21.28
CA THR A 103 3.86 8.38 -21.93
C THR A 103 3.91 9.56 -20.96
N PHE A 104 3.31 9.42 -19.77
CA PHE A 104 3.12 10.53 -18.83
C PHE A 104 4.25 10.70 -17.81
N TYR A 105 4.96 9.61 -17.50
CA TYR A 105 6.01 9.54 -16.48
C TYR A 105 7.31 8.93 -17.06
N PRO A 106 7.84 9.40 -18.20
CA PRO A 106 8.96 8.74 -18.88
C PRO A 106 10.24 8.70 -18.02
N ARG A 107 10.59 9.80 -17.35
CA ARG A 107 11.78 9.88 -16.49
C ARG A 107 11.66 8.97 -15.26
N PHE A 108 10.54 9.06 -14.55
CA PHE A 108 10.25 8.18 -13.42
C PHE A 108 10.21 6.69 -13.82
N TRP A 109 9.63 6.35 -14.97
CA TRP A 109 9.63 4.97 -15.47
C TRP A 109 11.04 4.49 -15.79
N ASN A 110 11.87 5.32 -16.42
CA ASN A 110 13.27 4.97 -16.71
C ASN A 110 14.06 4.72 -15.42
N TYR A 111 13.84 5.54 -14.38
CA TYR A 111 14.42 5.32 -13.06
C TYR A 111 14.00 3.95 -12.49
N MET A 112 12.70 3.67 -12.41
CA MET A 112 12.19 2.38 -11.89
C MET A 112 12.66 1.18 -12.71
N ALA A 113 12.72 1.30 -14.04
CA ALA A 113 13.22 0.27 -14.94
C ALA A 113 14.73 0.04 -14.80
N GLY A 114 15.50 1.09 -14.50
CA GLY A 114 16.92 1.00 -14.18
C GLY A 114 17.15 0.21 -12.89
N VAL A 115 16.48 0.61 -11.80
CA VAL A 115 16.58 -0.07 -10.49
C VAL A 115 16.22 -1.56 -10.58
N PHE A 116 15.16 -1.88 -11.30
CA PHE A 116 14.60 -3.24 -11.36
C PHE A 116 14.89 -3.98 -12.66
N LYS A 117 15.95 -3.61 -13.40
CA LYS A 117 16.29 -4.11 -14.74
C LYS A 117 16.17 -5.64 -14.91
N PRO A 118 16.65 -6.50 -13.98
CA PRO A 118 16.50 -7.95 -14.13
C PRO A 118 15.04 -8.41 -14.13
N THR A 119 14.20 -7.77 -13.31
CA THR A 119 12.79 -8.15 -13.16
C THR A 119 11.91 -7.73 -14.33
N MET A 120 12.35 -6.75 -15.14
CA MET A 120 11.60 -6.25 -16.30
C MET A 120 11.41 -7.32 -17.37
N TRP A 121 12.34 -8.27 -17.51
CA TRP A 121 12.21 -9.43 -18.41
C TRP A 121 11.55 -10.64 -17.75
N ILE A 122 11.72 -10.81 -16.44
CA ILE A 122 11.08 -11.89 -15.69
C ILE A 122 9.56 -11.70 -15.66
N TYR A 123 9.07 -10.46 -15.56
CA TYR A 123 7.64 -10.13 -15.57
C TYR A 123 6.87 -10.68 -16.77
N PRO A 124 7.22 -10.34 -18.03
CA PRO A 124 6.50 -10.87 -19.19
C PRO A 124 6.63 -12.39 -19.33
N ILE A 125 7.74 -13.00 -18.89
CA ILE A 125 7.92 -14.46 -18.90
C ILE A 125 6.94 -15.13 -17.93
N LEU A 126 6.88 -14.66 -16.68
CA LEU A 126 5.94 -15.19 -15.69
C LEU A 126 4.48 -14.98 -16.14
N PHE A 127 4.17 -13.84 -16.75
CA PHE A 127 2.85 -13.56 -17.31
C PHE A 127 2.50 -14.53 -18.45
N PHE A 128 3.47 -14.84 -19.32
CA PHE A 128 3.28 -15.86 -20.36
C PHE A 128 3.07 -17.25 -19.77
N CYS A 129 3.88 -17.66 -18.78
CA CYS A 129 3.74 -18.94 -18.09
C CYS A 129 2.38 -19.07 -17.39
N GLU A 130 1.92 -18.02 -16.71
CA GLU A 130 0.60 -17.96 -16.08
C GLU A 130 -0.51 -18.12 -17.15
N SER A 131 -0.45 -17.33 -18.21
CA SER A 131 -1.40 -17.37 -19.34
C SER A 131 -1.46 -18.78 -19.94
N PHE A 132 -0.31 -19.33 -20.31
CA PHE A 132 -0.21 -20.63 -20.94
C PHE A 132 -0.77 -21.73 -20.04
N THR A 133 -0.42 -21.70 -18.75
CA THR A 133 -0.91 -22.68 -17.77
C THR A 133 -2.41 -22.55 -17.56
N LEU A 134 -2.97 -21.33 -17.48
CA LEU A 134 -4.41 -21.10 -17.37
C LEU A 134 -5.18 -21.69 -18.55
N TYR A 135 -4.67 -21.50 -19.78
CA TYR A 135 -5.29 -22.05 -20.98
C TYR A 135 -5.19 -23.57 -21.03
N LEU A 136 -4.05 -24.16 -20.67
CA LEU A 136 -3.89 -25.61 -20.56
C LEU A 136 -4.84 -26.20 -19.51
N TYR A 137 -4.97 -25.54 -18.36
CA TYR A 137 -5.86 -25.94 -17.28
C TYR A 137 -7.33 -25.87 -17.74
N TRP A 138 -7.76 -24.78 -18.37
CA TRP A 138 -9.13 -24.65 -18.86
C TRP A 138 -9.48 -25.62 -20.01
N TYR A 139 -8.70 -25.61 -21.10
CA TYR A 139 -9.00 -26.41 -22.28
C TYR A 139 -8.64 -27.89 -22.10
N GLY A 140 -7.72 -28.21 -21.19
CA GLY A 140 -7.34 -29.57 -20.84
C GLY A 140 -8.35 -30.28 -19.92
N TRP A 141 -9.36 -29.58 -19.40
CA TRP A 141 -10.29 -30.10 -18.40
C TRP A 141 -10.92 -31.45 -18.79
N ASP A 142 -11.54 -31.55 -19.97
CA ASP A 142 -12.26 -32.76 -20.37
C ASP A 142 -11.33 -33.95 -20.66
N TRP A 143 -10.08 -33.68 -21.05
CA TRP A 143 -9.07 -34.71 -21.30
C TRP A 143 -8.39 -35.21 -20.02
N LEU A 144 -8.24 -34.33 -19.03
CA LEU A 144 -7.51 -34.61 -17.78
C LEU A 144 -8.44 -34.90 -16.59
N LYS A 145 -9.76 -34.76 -16.71
CA LYS A 145 -10.70 -34.92 -15.57
C LYS A 145 -10.78 -36.33 -14.95
N SER A 146 -10.23 -37.37 -15.58
CA SER A 146 -10.40 -38.77 -15.12
C SER A 146 -9.09 -39.55 -14.97
N GLY A 147 -9.12 -40.53 -14.05
CA GLY A 147 -7.99 -41.42 -13.78
C GLY A 147 -6.74 -40.71 -13.24
N GLY A 148 -5.56 -41.27 -13.51
CA GLY A 148 -4.28 -40.67 -13.10
C GLY A 148 -3.99 -39.31 -13.74
N ARG A 149 -4.68 -38.95 -14.83
CA ARG A 149 -4.53 -37.66 -15.52
C ARG A 149 -5.08 -36.49 -14.70
N LYS A 150 -5.99 -36.75 -13.75
CA LYS A 150 -6.53 -35.73 -12.84
C LYS A 150 -5.43 -35.12 -11.96
N VAL A 151 -4.40 -35.90 -11.62
CA VAL A 151 -3.22 -35.40 -10.88
C VAL A 151 -2.46 -34.36 -11.71
N VAL A 152 -2.36 -34.56 -13.03
CA VAL A 152 -1.76 -33.57 -13.94
C VAL A 152 -2.60 -32.29 -13.99
N HIS A 153 -3.93 -32.41 -13.99
CA HIS A 153 -4.82 -31.25 -13.94
C HIS A 153 -4.64 -30.44 -12.64
N LEU A 154 -4.62 -31.11 -11.48
CA LEU A 154 -4.34 -30.48 -10.19
C LEU A 154 -2.95 -29.83 -10.16
N PHE A 155 -1.95 -30.45 -10.78
CA PHE A 155 -0.60 -29.87 -10.91
C PHE A 155 -0.60 -28.60 -11.77
N LEU A 156 -1.35 -28.57 -12.88
CA LEU A 156 -1.54 -27.35 -13.68
C LEU A 156 -2.21 -26.24 -12.84
N GLY A 157 -3.21 -26.58 -12.02
CA GLY A 157 -3.83 -25.64 -11.10
C GLY A 157 -2.86 -25.11 -10.04
N LEU A 158 -1.96 -25.96 -9.53
CA LEU A 158 -0.89 -25.55 -8.62
C LEU A 158 0.11 -24.61 -9.30
N LEU A 159 0.57 -24.95 -10.52
CA LEU A 159 1.48 -24.10 -11.30
C LEU A 159 0.85 -22.75 -11.60
N LEU A 160 -0.42 -22.69 -11.98
CA LEU A 160 -1.14 -21.44 -12.21
C LEU A 160 -1.07 -20.52 -11.00
N ASN A 161 -1.33 -21.06 -9.81
CA ASN A 161 -1.24 -20.31 -8.56
C ASN A 161 0.19 -19.88 -8.21
N LEU A 162 1.18 -20.72 -8.52
CA LEU A 162 2.60 -20.40 -8.32
C LEU A 162 3.03 -19.21 -9.19
N TRP A 163 2.68 -19.22 -10.48
CA TRP A 163 3.00 -18.14 -11.41
C TRP A 163 2.31 -16.84 -11.04
N GLY A 164 1.01 -16.87 -10.76
CA GLY A 164 0.26 -15.69 -10.32
C GLY A 164 0.80 -15.09 -9.01
N THR A 165 1.20 -15.95 -8.06
CA THR A 165 1.82 -15.50 -6.80
C THR A 165 3.17 -14.84 -7.03
N ALA A 166 4.01 -15.44 -7.88
CA ALA A 166 5.30 -14.87 -8.25
C ALA A 166 5.17 -13.49 -8.94
N LEU A 167 4.18 -13.32 -9.81
CA LEU A 167 3.86 -12.03 -10.45
C LEU A 167 3.47 -10.96 -9.42
N VAL A 168 2.62 -11.32 -8.45
CA VAL A 168 2.23 -10.38 -7.39
C VAL A 168 3.42 -10.03 -6.50
N PHE A 169 4.28 -10.99 -6.15
CA PHE A 169 5.46 -10.72 -5.33
C PHE A 169 6.44 -9.78 -6.02
N MET A 170 6.67 -9.97 -7.31
CA MET A 170 7.54 -9.11 -8.09
C MET A 170 6.96 -7.69 -8.26
N THR A 171 5.68 -7.58 -8.64
CA THR A 171 5.05 -6.25 -8.77
C THR A 171 4.91 -5.53 -7.43
N ASN A 172 4.80 -6.26 -6.32
CA ASN A 172 4.86 -5.70 -4.98
C ASN A 172 6.24 -5.17 -4.64
N ALA A 173 7.33 -5.78 -5.13
CA ALA A 173 8.68 -5.24 -4.93
C ALA A 173 8.77 -3.81 -5.48
N TRP A 174 8.28 -3.59 -6.70
CA TRP A 174 8.25 -2.26 -7.30
C TRP A 174 7.38 -1.28 -6.51
N ALA A 175 6.18 -1.71 -6.09
CA ALA A 175 5.25 -0.84 -5.38
C ALA A 175 5.70 -0.50 -3.94
N THR A 176 6.39 -1.43 -3.27
CA THR A 176 6.86 -1.26 -1.89
C THR A 176 8.15 -0.47 -1.82
N PHE A 177 9.04 -0.61 -2.80
CA PHE A 177 10.21 0.24 -2.94
C PHE A 177 9.83 1.73 -2.99
N MET A 178 8.74 2.08 -3.69
CA MET A 178 8.23 3.45 -3.70
C MET A 178 7.87 3.98 -2.30
N MET A 179 7.46 3.13 -1.36
CA MET A 179 7.05 3.53 -0.01
C MET A 179 8.18 3.45 1.01
N THR A 180 8.95 2.36 0.97
CA THR A 180 10.03 2.06 1.91
C THR A 180 11.26 1.69 1.09
N PRO A 181 11.91 2.66 0.43
CA PRO A 181 13.09 2.37 -0.38
C PRO A 181 14.24 1.89 0.53
N ASN A 182 15.06 0.99 0.00
CA ASN A 182 16.16 0.37 0.72
C ASN A 182 17.28 -0.01 -0.26
N GLY A 183 18.48 -0.31 0.24
CA GLY A 183 19.65 -0.60 -0.58
C GLY A 183 20.19 0.62 -1.31
N LEU A 184 20.11 1.79 -0.65
CA LEU A 184 20.57 3.08 -1.15
C LEU A 184 21.92 3.44 -0.54
N ASP A 185 22.74 4.14 -1.33
CA ASP A 185 23.89 4.86 -0.81
C ASP A 185 23.42 6.04 0.07
N PRO A 186 23.92 6.17 1.32
CA PRO A 186 23.44 7.20 2.26
C PRO A 186 23.73 8.65 1.87
N GLU A 187 24.73 8.88 1.02
CA GLU A 187 25.17 10.23 0.63
C GLU A 187 24.53 10.66 -0.69
N THR A 188 24.50 9.75 -1.65
CA THR A 188 24.05 10.02 -3.03
C THR A 188 22.62 9.58 -3.31
N GLY A 189 22.00 8.76 -2.46
CA GLY A 189 20.63 8.25 -2.67
C GLY A 189 20.49 7.26 -3.83
N VAL A 190 21.60 6.78 -4.39
CA VAL A 190 21.65 5.84 -5.51
C VAL A 190 21.39 4.41 -5.02
N VAL A 191 20.62 3.61 -5.77
CA VAL A 191 20.45 2.19 -5.45
C VAL A 191 21.73 1.41 -5.73
N ILE A 192 22.33 0.86 -4.67
CA ILE A 192 23.53 0.03 -4.71
C ILE A 192 23.22 -1.47 -4.64
N SER A 193 22.04 -1.85 -4.15
CA SER A 193 21.62 -3.25 -4.03
C SER A 193 20.18 -3.46 -4.49
N VAL A 194 20.01 -4.11 -5.64
CA VAL A 194 18.68 -4.46 -6.20
C VAL A 194 17.95 -5.44 -5.28
N TRP A 195 18.66 -6.37 -4.64
CA TRP A 195 18.04 -7.31 -3.72
C TRP A 195 17.47 -6.61 -2.48
N GLU A 196 18.19 -5.65 -1.91
CA GLU A 196 17.69 -4.88 -0.77
C GLU A 196 16.55 -3.94 -1.17
N ALA A 197 16.57 -3.40 -2.39
CA ALA A 197 15.45 -2.65 -2.95
C ALA A 197 14.18 -3.53 -3.08
N ILE A 198 14.33 -4.81 -3.44
CA ILE A 198 13.24 -5.79 -3.46
C ILE A 198 12.80 -6.16 -2.05
N ASN A 199 13.73 -6.58 -1.20
CA ASN A 199 13.49 -7.07 0.15
C ASN A 199 13.45 -5.93 1.17
N ASN A 200 12.62 -4.94 0.88
CA ASN A 200 12.39 -3.80 1.77
C ASN A 200 11.38 -4.13 2.88
N ALA A 201 11.27 -3.25 3.88
CA ALA A 201 10.47 -3.44 5.10
C ALA A 201 9.02 -3.85 4.83
N THR A 202 8.39 -3.33 3.77
CA THR A 202 6.97 -3.58 3.50
C THR A 202 6.70 -4.68 2.49
N TRP A 203 7.74 -5.28 1.88
CA TRP A 203 7.58 -6.29 0.83
C TRP A 203 6.85 -7.55 1.31
N HIS A 204 7.37 -8.24 2.32
CA HIS A 204 6.74 -9.45 2.89
C HIS A 204 5.36 -9.18 3.50
N PRO A 205 5.16 -8.14 4.34
CA PRO A 205 3.84 -7.83 4.89
C PRO A 205 2.80 -7.54 3.81
N LEU A 206 3.15 -6.77 2.77
CA LEU A 206 2.23 -6.46 1.67
C LEU A 206 1.92 -7.71 0.84
N ASN A 207 2.91 -8.56 0.60
CA ASN A 207 2.73 -9.84 -0.09
C ASN A 207 1.70 -10.73 0.60
N ILE A 208 1.85 -10.93 1.92
CA ILE A 208 0.90 -11.73 2.71
C ILE A 208 -0.48 -11.07 2.74
N HIS A 209 -0.53 -9.75 2.96
CA HIS A 209 -1.80 -9.00 2.92
C HIS A 209 -2.52 -9.16 1.58
N ARG A 210 -1.82 -9.00 0.45
CA ARG A 210 -2.42 -9.10 -0.89
C ARG A 210 -2.83 -10.53 -1.24
N LEU A 211 -2.08 -11.56 -0.85
CA LEU A 211 -2.49 -12.95 -1.06
C LEU A 211 -3.82 -13.26 -0.36
N ILE A 212 -3.93 -12.90 0.91
CA ILE A 212 -5.15 -13.06 1.70
C ILE A 212 -6.27 -12.21 1.11
N ALA A 213 -6.02 -10.94 0.82
CA ALA A 213 -7.01 -10.01 0.26
C ALA A 213 -7.53 -10.46 -1.12
N ASN A 214 -6.66 -11.00 -1.98
CA ASN A 214 -7.05 -11.48 -3.31
C ASN A 214 -7.99 -12.68 -3.21
N ALA A 215 -7.71 -13.63 -2.31
CA ALA A 215 -8.61 -14.76 -2.07
C ALA A 215 -9.97 -14.32 -1.51
N VAL A 216 -9.98 -13.34 -0.57
CA VAL A 216 -11.21 -12.74 -0.06
C VAL A 216 -12.01 -12.06 -1.17
N PHE A 217 -11.33 -11.26 -1.98
CA PHE A 217 -11.92 -10.54 -3.10
C PHE A 217 -12.51 -11.49 -4.14
N GLY A 218 -11.74 -12.51 -4.55
CA GLY A 218 -12.20 -13.55 -5.48
C GLY A 218 -13.46 -14.26 -4.97
N GLY A 219 -13.48 -14.65 -3.69
CA GLY A 219 -14.66 -15.26 -3.06
C GLY A 219 -15.89 -14.34 -3.02
N ALA A 220 -15.69 -13.05 -2.73
CA ALA A 220 -16.76 -12.07 -2.69
C ALA A 220 -17.36 -11.81 -4.08
N ILE A 221 -16.51 -11.64 -5.10
CA ILE A 221 -16.94 -11.47 -6.50
C ILE A 221 -17.63 -12.74 -7.02
N ALA A 222 -17.12 -13.91 -6.70
CA ALA A 222 -17.77 -15.20 -6.98
C ALA A 222 -19.15 -15.29 -6.32
N GLY A 223 -19.28 -14.87 -5.06
CA GLY A 223 -20.55 -14.79 -4.34
C GLY A 223 -21.54 -13.84 -5.02
N ALA A 224 -21.09 -12.66 -5.44
CA ALA A 224 -21.92 -11.70 -6.17
C ALA A 224 -22.36 -12.22 -7.56
N TYR A 225 -21.50 -12.96 -8.26
CA TYR A 225 -21.87 -13.65 -9.49
C TYR A 225 -22.99 -14.68 -9.25
N ALA A 226 -22.85 -15.50 -8.21
CA ALA A 226 -23.87 -16.47 -7.83
C ALA A 226 -25.17 -15.78 -7.44
N ALA A 227 -25.10 -14.66 -6.71
CA ALA A 227 -26.24 -13.84 -6.34
C ALA A 227 -27.01 -13.32 -7.56
N TYR A 228 -26.29 -12.78 -8.55
CA TYR A 228 -26.88 -12.37 -9.83
C TYR A 228 -27.61 -13.54 -10.50
N LYS A 229 -26.92 -14.67 -10.65
CA LYS A 229 -27.45 -15.86 -11.32
C LYS A 229 -28.65 -16.46 -10.59
N PHE A 230 -28.64 -16.47 -9.27
CA PHE A 230 -29.77 -16.88 -8.44
C PHE A 230 -31.04 -16.05 -8.70
N LEU A 231 -30.90 -14.72 -8.77
CA LEU A 231 -32.03 -13.81 -8.97
C LEU A 231 -32.61 -13.90 -10.39
N VAL A 232 -31.76 -14.19 -11.37
CA VAL A 232 -32.16 -14.38 -12.77
C VAL A 232 -32.71 -15.78 -13.04
N ALA A 233 -32.28 -16.80 -12.28
CA ALA A 233 -32.67 -18.19 -12.48
C ALA A 233 -34.19 -18.36 -12.50
N GLU A 234 -34.69 -18.99 -13.56
CA GLU A 234 -36.11 -19.33 -13.72
C GLU A 234 -36.40 -20.73 -13.18
N LYS A 235 -35.47 -21.68 -13.40
CA LYS A 235 -35.56 -23.05 -12.90
C LYS A 235 -35.13 -23.12 -11.44
N ASP A 236 -35.83 -23.93 -10.66
CA ASP A 236 -35.51 -24.16 -9.25
C ASP A 236 -34.17 -24.88 -9.08
N GLU A 237 -33.77 -25.75 -10.01
CA GLU A 237 -32.46 -26.43 -10.02
C GLU A 237 -31.30 -25.43 -10.17
N ASP A 238 -31.40 -24.51 -11.14
CA ASP A 238 -30.41 -23.45 -11.34
C ASP A 238 -30.33 -22.57 -10.08
N ARG A 239 -31.50 -22.19 -9.53
CA ARG A 239 -31.56 -21.39 -8.32
C ARG A 239 -30.91 -22.11 -7.14
N ALA A 240 -31.12 -23.41 -6.97
CA ALA A 240 -30.47 -24.22 -5.94
C ALA A 240 -28.96 -24.28 -6.12
N TYR A 241 -28.49 -24.46 -7.35
CA TYR A 241 -27.06 -24.49 -7.65
C TYR A 241 -26.37 -23.15 -7.37
N TYR A 242 -26.92 -22.03 -7.83
CA TYR A 242 -26.34 -20.71 -7.60
C TYR A 242 -26.45 -20.27 -6.13
N ASP A 243 -27.44 -20.78 -5.41
CA ASP A 243 -27.51 -20.60 -3.97
C ASP A 243 -26.34 -21.28 -3.24
N TRP A 244 -26.04 -22.52 -3.64
CA TRP A 244 -24.89 -23.26 -3.12
C TRP A 244 -23.56 -22.61 -3.50
N MET A 245 -23.42 -22.18 -4.76
CA MET A 245 -22.25 -21.44 -5.22
C MET A 245 -22.06 -20.13 -4.43
N GLY A 246 -23.14 -19.38 -4.16
CA GLY A 246 -23.10 -18.16 -3.36
C GLY A 246 -22.64 -18.42 -1.94
N TYR A 247 -23.10 -19.52 -1.34
CA TYR A 247 -22.63 -19.97 -0.03
C TYR A 247 -21.14 -20.30 -0.05
N VAL A 248 -20.65 -21.04 -1.05
CA VAL A 248 -19.21 -21.38 -1.15
C VAL A 248 -18.37 -20.12 -1.36
N GLY A 249 -18.79 -19.20 -2.23
CA GLY A 249 -18.10 -17.92 -2.43
C GLY A 249 -18.01 -17.10 -1.15
N ASN A 250 -19.13 -16.95 -0.42
CA ASN A 250 -19.15 -16.30 0.88
C ASN A 250 -18.29 -17.03 1.93
N MET A 251 -18.30 -18.36 1.93
CA MET A 251 -17.48 -19.17 2.82
C MET A 251 -16.00 -18.89 2.61
N VAL A 252 -15.54 -18.88 1.36
CA VAL A 252 -14.16 -18.52 1.01
C VAL A 252 -13.85 -17.09 1.44
N ALA A 253 -14.71 -16.13 1.07
CA ALA A 253 -14.51 -14.72 1.39
C ALA A 253 -14.38 -14.50 2.90
N VAL A 254 -15.33 -15.00 3.69
CA VAL A 254 -15.38 -14.79 5.14
C VAL A 254 -14.25 -15.52 5.85
N SER A 255 -13.99 -16.80 5.52
CA SER A 255 -12.98 -17.59 6.22
C SER A 255 -11.59 -16.99 6.09
N VAL A 256 -11.25 -16.46 4.91
CA VAL A 256 -9.97 -15.79 4.67
C VAL A 256 -10.00 -14.35 5.20
N PHE A 257 -11.16 -13.68 5.20
CA PHE A 257 -11.31 -12.34 5.75
C PHE A 257 -11.06 -12.29 7.26
N LEU A 258 -11.39 -13.34 8.00
CA LEU A 258 -11.15 -13.39 9.46
C LEU A 258 -9.68 -13.19 9.85
N VAL A 259 -8.73 -13.52 8.96
CA VAL A 259 -7.29 -13.34 9.22
C VAL A 259 -6.69 -12.10 8.54
N LEU A 260 -7.42 -11.46 7.62
CA LEU A 260 -6.94 -10.31 6.87
C LEU A 260 -6.58 -9.08 7.74
N PRO A 261 -7.37 -8.71 8.78
CA PRO A 261 -6.99 -7.61 9.67
C PRO A 261 -5.60 -7.76 10.28
N PHE A 262 -5.15 -9.00 10.53
CA PHE A 262 -3.83 -9.26 11.11
C PHE A 262 -2.70 -8.95 10.13
N ALA A 263 -2.84 -9.36 8.88
CA ALA A 263 -1.88 -9.01 7.83
C ALA A 263 -1.85 -7.49 7.58
N GLY A 264 -3.00 -6.82 7.67
CA GLY A 264 -3.07 -5.35 7.62
C GLY A 264 -2.37 -4.67 8.80
N TYR A 265 -2.55 -5.19 10.02
CA TYR A 265 -1.86 -4.69 11.21
C TYR A 265 -0.35 -4.85 11.10
N TRP A 266 0.12 -6.02 10.64
CA TRP A 266 1.55 -6.25 10.41
C TRP A 266 2.13 -5.25 9.41
N LEU A 267 1.48 -5.05 8.26
CA LEU A 267 1.90 -4.04 7.29
C LEU A 267 1.94 -2.63 7.89
N GLY A 268 0.92 -2.23 8.65
CA GLY A 268 0.88 -0.93 9.31
C GLY A 268 1.98 -0.73 10.34
N LYS A 269 2.31 -1.79 11.10
CA LYS A 269 3.43 -1.79 12.04
C LYS A 269 4.77 -1.58 11.32
N GLU A 270 5.02 -2.32 10.25
CA GLU A 270 6.30 -2.24 9.51
C GLU A 270 6.50 -0.86 8.85
N ILE A 271 5.41 -0.22 8.38
CA ILE A 271 5.46 1.17 7.93
C ILE A 271 5.86 2.10 9.07
N TYR A 272 5.26 1.92 10.25
CA TYR A 272 5.55 2.74 11.43
C TYR A 272 6.99 2.56 11.93
N ASP A 273 7.45 1.31 12.00
CA ASP A 273 8.80 0.95 12.46
C ASP A 273 9.87 1.41 11.46
N HIS A 274 9.58 1.37 10.15
CA HIS A 274 10.46 1.90 9.12
C HIS A 274 10.53 3.44 9.15
N ASN A 275 9.38 4.10 9.25
CA ASN A 275 9.32 5.55 9.32
C ASN A 275 8.14 6.02 10.18
N GLN A 276 8.47 6.53 11.37
CA GLN A 276 7.47 6.99 12.32
C GLN A 276 6.64 8.16 11.77
N GLN A 277 7.21 9.04 10.94
CA GLN A 277 6.48 10.16 10.33
C GLN A 277 5.39 9.68 9.37
N MET A 278 5.68 8.66 8.55
CA MET A 278 4.65 8.00 7.74
C MET A 278 3.57 7.39 8.64
N GLY A 279 3.97 6.73 9.72
CA GLY A 279 3.06 6.16 10.71
C GLY A 279 2.15 7.20 11.38
N ILE A 280 2.70 8.36 11.76
CA ILE A 280 1.96 9.46 12.36
C ILE A 280 1.00 10.08 11.33
N THR A 281 1.47 10.33 10.11
CA THR A 281 0.63 10.85 9.02
C THR A 281 -0.56 9.94 8.79
N LEU A 282 -0.33 8.62 8.80
CA LEU A 282 -1.33 7.59 8.59
C LEU A 282 -2.37 7.53 9.71
N MET A 283 -1.95 7.48 10.97
CA MET A 283 -2.81 7.14 12.12
C MET A 283 -3.27 8.34 12.96
N GLY A 284 -2.49 9.41 13.01
CA GLY A 284 -2.76 10.60 13.83
C GLY A 284 -2.89 11.91 13.05
N GLY A 285 -2.43 11.96 11.80
CA GLY A 285 -2.48 13.13 10.92
C GLY A 285 -3.77 13.22 10.11
N PHE A 286 -3.74 13.98 9.01
CA PHE A 286 -4.90 14.21 8.14
C PHE A 286 -5.44 12.93 7.48
N LEU A 287 -4.61 11.90 7.26
CA LEU A 287 -5.05 10.60 6.72
C LEU A 287 -5.79 9.73 7.77
N SER A 288 -5.81 10.10 9.04
CA SER A 288 -6.49 9.33 10.10
C SER A 288 -7.98 9.12 9.82
N TRP A 289 -8.63 10.05 9.13
CA TRP A 289 -10.03 9.95 8.72
C TRP A 289 -10.28 8.89 7.65
N LEU A 290 -9.28 8.54 6.83
CA LEU A 290 -9.37 7.37 5.92
C LEU A 290 -9.58 6.08 6.71
N TRP A 291 -8.94 5.95 7.87
CA TRP A 291 -9.10 4.78 8.74
C TRP A 291 -10.48 4.69 9.37
N ILE A 292 -11.15 5.83 9.57
CA ILE A 292 -12.54 5.85 10.04
C ILE A 292 -13.49 5.41 8.94
N ILE A 293 -13.29 5.87 7.70
CA ILE A 293 -14.04 5.33 6.55
C ILE A 293 -13.80 3.82 6.44
N GLN A 294 -12.54 3.39 6.48
CA GLN A 294 -12.16 1.98 6.43
C GLN A 294 -12.83 1.17 7.55
N ALA A 295 -12.88 1.74 8.76
CA ALA A 295 -13.49 1.12 9.93
C ALA A 295 -14.98 0.84 9.73
N ILE A 296 -15.72 1.82 9.20
CA ILE A 296 -17.14 1.67 8.90
C ILE A 296 -17.35 0.60 7.82
N MET A 297 -16.53 0.59 6.78
CA MET A 297 -16.61 -0.40 5.73
C MET A 297 -16.33 -1.82 6.24
N ILE A 298 -15.32 -2.01 7.09
CA ILE A 298 -15.05 -3.29 7.75
C ILE A 298 -16.25 -3.72 8.60
N GLY A 299 -16.88 -2.79 9.32
CA GLY A 299 -18.13 -3.05 10.02
C GLY A 299 -19.26 -3.53 9.11
N ILE A 300 -19.43 -2.89 7.94
CA ILE A 300 -20.40 -3.31 6.91
C ILE A 300 -20.08 -4.73 6.40
N LEU A 301 -18.80 -5.06 6.21
CA LEU A 301 -18.39 -6.40 5.79
C LEU A 301 -18.80 -7.46 6.82
N PHE A 302 -18.47 -7.25 8.10
CA PHE A 302 -18.86 -8.17 9.17
C PHE A 302 -20.37 -8.31 9.29
N LEU A 303 -21.12 -7.20 9.29
CA LEU A 303 -22.58 -7.22 9.37
C LEU A 303 -23.21 -7.92 8.17
N SER A 304 -22.74 -7.66 6.95
CA SER A 304 -23.28 -8.26 5.72
C SER A 304 -22.99 -9.77 5.65
N ALA A 305 -21.79 -10.19 6.02
CA ALA A 305 -21.40 -11.60 6.09
C ALA A 305 -22.26 -12.37 7.08
N ASN A 306 -22.45 -11.83 8.29
CA ASN A 306 -23.27 -12.44 9.31
C ASN A 306 -24.76 -12.45 8.92
N PHE A 307 -25.27 -11.36 8.33
CA PHE A 307 -26.64 -11.29 7.83
C PHE A 307 -26.91 -12.37 6.76
N TYR A 308 -25.99 -12.58 5.82
CA TYR A 308 -26.11 -13.66 4.84
C TYR A 308 -26.16 -15.04 5.50
N LEU A 309 -25.25 -15.32 6.45
CA LEU A 309 -25.23 -16.59 7.17
C LEU A 309 -26.51 -16.82 7.97
N TRP A 310 -26.99 -15.80 8.69
CA TRP A 310 -28.18 -15.90 9.53
C TRP A 310 -29.47 -16.08 8.73
N THR A 311 -29.65 -15.32 7.65
CA THR A 311 -30.77 -15.52 6.74
C THR A 311 -30.68 -16.87 6.03
N GLY A 312 -29.47 -17.32 5.72
CA GLY A 312 -29.24 -18.66 5.19
C GLY A 312 -29.54 -19.80 6.16
N MET A 313 -29.69 -19.55 7.46
CA MET A 313 -30.16 -20.59 8.39
C MET A 313 -31.65 -20.91 8.22
N GLU A 314 -32.45 -19.99 7.65
CA GLU A 314 -33.88 -20.21 7.40
C GLU A 314 -34.14 -21.37 6.41
N ARG A 315 -33.14 -21.75 5.60
CA ARG A 315 -33.23 -22.87 4.63
C ARG A 315 -32.74 -24.21 5.18
N ILE A 316 -32.30 -24.25 6.44
CA ILE A 316 -31.66 -25.42 7.05
C ILE A 316 -32.57 -26.00 8.13
N ASP A 317 -33.07 -27.19 7.90
CA ASP A 317 -33.87 -27.92 8.89
C ASP A 317 -33.05 -28.13 10.18
N GLY A 318 -33.60 -27.71 11.32
CA GLY A 318 -32.98 -27.84 12.64
C GLY A 318 -32.07 -26.67 13.03
N ALA A 319 -31.86 -25.67 12.17
CA ALA A 319 -31.08 -24.48 12.52
C ALA A 319 -31.85 -23.51 13.44
N GLU A 320 -33.17 -23.67 13.59
CA GLU A 320 -34.03 -22.82 14.41
C GLU A 320 -33.55 -22.76 15.87
N ARG A 321 -32.93 -23.83 16.37
CA ARG A 321 -32.35 -23.89 17.72
C ARG A 321 -31.25 -22.85 17.98
N TYR A 322 -30.59 -22.38 16.93
CA TYR A 322 -29.53 -21.37 17.01
C TYR A 322 -30.03 -19.94 16.79
N SER A 323 -31.25 -19.77 16.26
CA SER A 323 -31.82 -18.45 15.96
C SER A 323 -31.86 -17.51 17.17
N LYS A 324 -32.10 -18.06 18.37
CA LYS A 324 -32.11 -17.29 19.63
C LYS A 324 -30.79 -16.58 19.96
N TYR A 325 -29.66 -17.06 19.42
CA TYR A 325 -28.35 -16.46 19.66
C TYR A 325 -28.06 -15.28 18.75
N ILE A 326 -28.75 -15.18 17.60
CA ILE A 326 -28.52 -14.14 16.58
C ILE A 326 -28.62 -12.73 17.18
N LYS A 327 -29.63 -12.46 18.01
CA LYS A 327 -29.82 -11.13 18.64
C LYS A 327 -28.64 -10.71 19.52
N TYR A 328 -28.02 -11.65 20.23
CA TYR A 328 -26.87 -11.36 21.09
C TYR A 328 -25.61 -11.15 20.26
N MET A 329 -25.38 -11.99 19.24
CA MET A 329 -24.27 -11.80 18.31
C MET A 329 -24.38 -10.47 17.55
N LEU A 330 -25.58 -10.10 17.11
CA LEU A 330 -25.84 -8.80 16.48
C LEU A 330 -25.55 -7.64 17.44
N PHE A 331 -26.00 -7.72 18.70
CA PHE A 331 -25.69 -6.71 19.70
C PHE A 331 -24.19 -6.54 19.90
N VAL A 332 -23.45 -7.63 20.05
CA VAL A 332 -21.98 -7.61 20.19
C VAL A 332 -21.32 -7.00 18.95
N LEU A 333 -21.72 -7.40 17.75
CA LEU A 333 -21.20 -6.83 16.51
C LEU A 333 -21.47 -5.33 16.41
N LEU A 334 -22.70 -4.86 16.71
CA LEU A 334 -23.04 -3.44 16.67
C LEU A 334 -22.21 -2.62 17.66
N VAL A 335 -22.07 -3.08 18.90
CA VAL A 335 -21.23 -2.41 19.91
C VAL A 335 -19.78 -2.34 19.43
N CYS A 336 -19.24 -3.44 18.91
CA CYS A 336 -17.86 -3.45 18.40
C CYS A 336 -17.67 -2.54 17.19
N VAL A 337 -18.63 -2.49 16.26
CA VAL A 337 -18.60 -1.58 15.11
C VAL A 337 -18.60 -0.12 15.57
N LEU A 338 -19.43 0.24 16.56
CA LEU A 338 -19.48 1.59 17.13
C LEU A 338 -18.15 1.98 17.80
N VAL A 339 -17.54 1.07 18.57
CA VAL A 339 -16.22 1.30 19.17
C VAL A 339 -15.16 1.45 18.07
N TRP A 340 -15.15 0.55 17.09
CA TRP A 340 -14.18 0.53 16.00
C TRP A 340 -14.23 1.79 15.13
N SER A 341 -15.43 2.34 14.89
CA SER A 341 -15.65 3.55 14.08
C SER A 341 -15.41 4.86 14.84
N THR A 342 -15.07 4.83 16.13
CA THR A 342 -14.86 6.06 16.90
C THR A 342 -13.51 6.73 16.54
N PRO A 343 -13.49 8.02 16.19
CA PRO A 343 -12.25 8.76 15.93
C PRO A 343 -11.50 9.10 17.22
N HIS A 344 -10.17 9.05 17.16
CA HIS A 344 -9.30 9.46 18.29
C HIS A 344 -9.08 10.98 18.32
N SER A 345 -8.86 11.57 17.14
CA SER A 345 -8.69 13.00 16.95
C SER A 345 -9.92 13.55 16.22
N LEU A 346 -10.50 14.62 16.76
CA LEU A 346 -11.55 15.38 16.07
C LEU A 346 -10.89 16.58 15.39
N VAL A 347 -11.33 16.93 14.18
CA VAL A 347 -10.97 18.22 13.59
C VAL A 347 -11.79 19.27 14.34
N ALA A 348 -11.14 19.91 15.29
CA ALA A 348 -11.71 20.94 16.14
C ALA A 348 -11.01 22.27 15.84
N SER A 349 -11.77 23.36 15.87
CA SER A 349 -11.21 24.70 15.91
C SER A 349 -10.36 24.90 17.17
N LEU A 350 -9.45 25.87 17.14
CA LEU A 350 -8.61 26.21 18.29
C LEU A 350 -9.44 26.51 19.55
N GLU A 351 -10.59 27.17 19.37
CA GLU A 351 -11.54 27.47 20.45
C GLU A 351 -12.21 26.20 21.00
N GLU A 352 -12.63 25.27 20.13
CA GLU A 352 -13.19 23.99 20.56
C GLU A 352 -12.15 23.12 21.28
N ALA A 353 -10.92 23.07 20.76
CA ALA A 353 -9.82 22.35 21.41
C ALA A 353 -9.51 22.92 22.81
N ARG A 354 -9.52 24.25 22.96
CA ARG A 354 -9.37 24.91 24.27
C ARG A 354 -10.52 24.54 25.23
N ARG A 355 -11.76 24.53 24.75
CA ARG A 355 -12.94 24.13 25.57
C ARG A 355 -12.92 22.66 25.97
N MET A 356 -12.38 21.79 25.13
CA MET A 356 -12.22 20.35 25.43
C MET A 356 -11.03 20.07 26.35
N GLY A 357 -10.16 21.06 26.61
CA GLY A 357 -8.92 20.87 27.36
C GLY A 357 -7.82 20.15 26.56
N GLY A 358 -7.90 20.14 25.23
CA GLY A 358 -6.92 19.49 24.35
C GLY A 358 -7.47 19.17 22.95
N THR A 359 -6.66 18.49 22.14
CA THR A 359 -7.00 18.04 20.77
C THR A 359 -7.89 16.79 20.74
N HIS A 360 -8.14 16.17 21.90
CA HIS A 360 -8.91 14.95 22.03
C HIS A 360 -10.16 15.17 22.88
N HIS A 361 -11.29 14.61 22.44
CA HIS A 361 -12.53 14.65 23.20
C HIS A 361 -12.43 13.74 24.44
N PRO A 362 -12.81 14.19 25.66
CA PRO A 362 -12.63 13.43 26.90
C PRO A 362 -13.26 12.04 26.91
N LEU A 363 -14.47 11.89 26.33
CA LEU A 363 -15.15 10.59 26.21
C LEU A 363 -14.73 9.80 24.96
N LEU A 364 -14.89 10.37 23.76
CA LEU A 364 -14.65 9.67 22.50
C LEU A 364 -13.17 9.35 22.24
N GLY A 365 -12.26 10.20 22.72
CA GLY A 365 -10.81 9.98 22.59
C GLY A 365 -10.36 8.66 23.20
N VAL A 366 -11.01 8.22 24.30
CA VAL A 366 -10.75 6.94 24.98
C VAL A 366 -11.14 5.76 24.09
N LEU A 367 -12.25 5.84 23.36
CA LEU A 367 -12.68 4.75 22.46
C LEU A 367 -11.92 4.76 21.14
N GLY A 368 -11.39 5.91 20.72
CA GLY A 368 -10.65 6.06 19.47
C GLY A 368 -9.24 5.45 19.46
N VAL A 369 -8.68 5.06 20.62
CA VAL A 369 -7.32 4.50 20.70
C VAL A 369 -7.24 3.09 20.08
N MET A 370 -6.03 2.73 19.62
CA MET A 370 -5.78 1.41 19.03
C MET A 370 -6.12 0.24 19.95
N SER A 371 -6.05 0.41 21.28
CA SER A 371 -6.42 -0.64 22.24
C SER A 371 -7.90 -1.03 22.15
N ALA A 372 -8.80 -0.04 22.17
CA ALA A 372 -10.24 -0.25 22.01
C ALA A 372 -10.57 -0.84 20.65
N LYS A 373 -9.98 -0.27 19.58
CA LYS A 373 -10.17 -0.76 18.22
C LYS A 373 -9.75 -2.23 18.13
N ASN A 374 -8.49 -2.55 18.43
CA ASN A 374 -8.00 -3.93 18.32
C ASN A 374 -8.84 -4.94 19.12
N THR A 375 -9.32 -4.54 20.30
CA THR A 375 -10.26 -5.35 21.09
C THR A 375 -11.55 -5.61 20.32
N ALA A 376 -12.18 -4.55 19.79
CA ALA A 376 -13.44 -4.63 19.06
C ALA A 376 -13.35 -5.55 17.82
N VAL A 377 -12.30 -5.46 16.99
CA VAL A 377 -12.19 -6.36 15.82
C VAL A 377 -11.97 -7.81 16.20
N ASN A 378 -11.18 -8.08 17.22
CA ASN A 378 -10.94 -9.45 17.67
C ASN A 378 -12.24 -10.09 18.19
N ILE A 379 -13.08 -9.33 18.88
CA ILE A 379 -14.42 -9.78 19.28
C ILE A 379 -15.37 -9.94 18.08
N MET A 380 -15.32 -9.05 17.07
CA MET A 380 -16.08 -9.23 15.82
C MET A 380 -15.68 -10.49 15.06
N ILE A 381 -14.37 -10.81 15.03
CA ILE A 381 -13.82 -12.02 14.40
C ILE A 381 -14.36 -13.26 15.11
N LEU A 382 -14.26 -13.34 16.45
CA LEU A 382 -14.78 -14.46 17.23
C LEU A 382 -16.30 -14.63 17.06
N THR A 383 -17.04 -13.53 17.01
CA THR A 383 -18.51 -13.55 16.82
C THR A 383 -18.88 -14.05 15.43
N THR A 384 -18.18 -13.59 14.40
CA THR A 384 -18.41 -14.03 13.01
C THR A 384 -18.01 -15.49 12.81
N PHE A 385 -16.90 -15.91 13.42
CA PHE A 385 -16.49 -17.31 13.46
C PHE A 385 -17.56 -18.19 14.12
N LEU A 386 -18.13 -17.75 15.25
CA LEU A 386 -19.22 -18.45 15.90
C LEU A 386 -20.45 -18.58 14.98
N SER A 387 -20.88 -17.50 14.32
CA SER A 387 -21.96 -17.55 13.32
C SER A 387 -21.72 -18.59 12.24
N PHE A 388 -20.49 -18.69 11.74
CA PHE A 388 -20.09 -19.68 10.75
C PHE A 388 -20.20 -21.12 11.28
N MET A 389 -19.74 -21.35 12.51
CA MET A 389 -19.81 -22.68 13.13
C MET A 389 -21.25 -23.09 13.44
N LEU A 390 -22.09 -22.16 13.88
CA LEU A 390 -23.53 -22.41 14.08
C LEU A 390 -24.23 -22.76 12.77
N TYR A 391 -23.93 -22.02 11.69
CA TYR A 391 -24.43 -22.32 10.35
C TYR A 391 -24.05 -23.73 9.90
N ARG A 392 -22.76 -24.09 10.00
CA ARG A 392 -22.23 -25.40 9.57
C ARG A 392 -22.85 -26.59 10.31
N ARG A 393 -23.28 -26.36 11.56
CA ARG A 393 -23.92 -27.35 12.42
C ARG A 393 -25.44 -27.33 12.31
N GLY A 394 -26.04 -26.40 11.55
CA GLY A 394 -27.48 -26.15 11.53
C GLY A 394 -28.33 -27.42 11.46
N ASN A 395 -28.02 -28.30 10.52
CA ASN A 395 -28.72 -29.58 10.29
C ASN A 395 -28.04 -30.82 10.92
N LYS A 396 -27.13 -30.65 11.89
CA LYS A 396 -26.36 -31.77 12.48
C LYS A 396 -26.58 -31.89 13.97
N GLU A 397 -26.77 -33.10 14.47
CA GLU A 397 -26.80 -33.42 15.89
C GLU A 397 -25.60 -34.28 16.28
N ALA A 398 -24.85 -33.87 17.31
CA ALA A 398 -23.70 -34.62 17.79
C ALA A 398 -24.16 -35.93 18.45
N THR A 399 -23.49 -37.03 18.14
CA THR A 399 -23.86 -38.38 18.62
C THR A 399 -22.80 -39.00 19.54
N VAL A 400 -21.67 -38.31 19.72
CA VAL A 400 -20.57 -38.80 20.55
C VAL A 400 -20.92 -38.71 22.05
N SER A 401 -20.44 -39.68 22.84
CA SER A 401 -20.74 -39.78 24.27
C SER A 401 -20.32 -38.54 25.09
N TRP A 402 -19.27 -37.86 24.65
CA TRP A 402 -18.73 -36.66 25.30
C TRP A 402 -19.28 -35.35 24.71
N GLN A 403 -20.42 -35.39 23.99
CA GLN A 403 -20.96 -34.22 23.28
C GLN A 403 -21.15 -32.99 24.18
N THR A 404 -21.68 -33.17 25.39
CA THR A 404 -21.93 -32.08 26.35
C THR A 404 -20.61 -31.46 26.77
N ALA A 405 -19.63 -32.30 27.14
CA ALA A 405 -18.30 -31.83 27.51
C ALA A 405 -17.62 -31.09 26.34
N GLY A 406 -17.69 -31.62 25.12
CA GLY A 406 -17.11 -30.99 23.93
C GLY A 406 -17.70 -29.63 23.61
N LEU A 407 -19.03 -29.50 23.66
CA LEU A 407 -19.72 -28.23 23.46
C LEU A 407 -19.40 -27.23 24.58
N THR A 408 -19.34 -27.68 25.84
CA THR A 408 -18.96 -26.83 26.98
C THR A 408 -17.53 -26.32 26.83
N ILE A 409 -16.57 -27.19 26.48
CA ILE A 409 -15.17 -26.80 26.27
C ILE A 409 -15.07 -25.75 25.16
N GLN A 410 -15.81 -25.91 24.06
CA GLN A 410 -15.86 -24.94 22.97
C GLN A 410 -16.34 -23.55 23.43
N TRP A 411 -17.38 -23.48 24.26
CA TRP A 411 -17.83 -22.22 24.86
C TRP A 411 -16.81 -21.62 25.81
N VAL A 412 -16.14 -22.45 26.62
CA VAL A 412 -15.07 -22.02 27.52
C VAL A 412 -13.91 -21.43 26.73
N ILE A 413 -13.49 -22.05 25.62
CA ILE A 413 -12.43 -21.53 24.74
C ILE A 413 -12.78 -20.13 24.22
N LEU A 414 -13.99 -19.94 23.69
CA LEU A 414 -14.42 -18.63 23.19
C LEU A 414 -14.52 -17.59 24.31
N GLY A 415 -15.01 -17.99 25.48
CA GLY A 415 -15.11 -17.13 26.67
C GLY A 415 -13.75 -16.68 27.19
N LEU A 416 -12.79 -17.62 27.32
CA LEU A 416 -11.42 -17.32 27.75
C LEU A 416 -10.69 -16.44 26.75
N ALA A 417 -10.80 -16.72 25.46
CA ALA A 417 -10.19 -15.88 24.42
C ALA A 417 -10.76 -14.46 24.44
N SER A 418 -12.09 -14.33 24.56
CA SER A 418 -12.76 -13.03 24.65
C SER A 418 -12.34 -12.27 25.92
N ALA A 419 -12.30 -12.95 27.06
CA ALA A 419 -11.86 -12.36 28.33
C ALA A 419 -10.39 -11.89 28.26
N TRP A 420 -9.51 -12.67 27.63
CA TRP A 420 -8.11 -12.31 27.45
C TRP A 420 -7.93 -11.10 26.52
N VAL A 421 -8.65 -11.08 25.39
CA VAL A 421 -8.65 -9.95 24.46
C VAL A 421 -9.12 -8.67 25.15
N ILE A 422 -10.22 -8.74 25.91
CA ILE A 422 -10.76 -7.61 26.68
C ILE A 422 -9.77 -7.18 27.76
N TYR A 423 -9.17 -8.12 28.50
CA TYR A 423 -8.18 -7.83 29.53
C TYR A 423 -6.98 -7.05 28.97
N LEU A 424 -6.39 -7.52 27.87
CA LEU A 424 -5.28 -6.82 27.20
C LEU A 424 -5.72 -5.45 26.65
N GLY A 425 -6.94 -5.36 26.12
CA GLY A 425 -7.56 -4.11 25.67
C GLY A 425 -7.67 -3.07 26.78
N VAL A 426 -8.18 -3.47 27.94
CA VAL A 426 -8.31 -2.62 29.13
C VAL A 426 -6.92 -2.27 29.70
N ARG A 427 -6.02 -3.24 29.81
CA ARG A 427 -4.64 -3.00 30.28
C ARG A 427 -3.89 -2.01 29.39
N GLY A 428 -4.17 -2.01 28.09
CA GLY A 428 -3.58 -1.08 27.12
C GLY A 428 -3.78 0.40 27.48
N TYR A 429 -4.80 0.75 28.26
CA TYR A 429 -5.03 2.13 28.72
C TYR A 429 -4.07 2.58 29.82
N PHE A 430 -3.47 1.64 30.55
CA PHE A 430 -2.65 1.91 31.74
C PHE A 430 -1.15 1.68 31.50
N VAL A 431 -0.75 1.54 30.23
CA VAL A 431 0.65 1.32 29.82
C VAL A 431 1.05 2.31 28.73
N ASP A 432 2.36 2.47 28.54
CA ASP A 432 2.95 3.28 27.47
C ASP A 432 2.59 2.75 26.07
N ALA A 433 2.84 3.58 25.05
CA ALA A 433 2.45 3.27 23.68
C ALA A 433 3.18 2.04 23.09
N ALA A 434 4.46 1.83 23.41
CA ALA A 434 5.23 0.72 22.88
C ALA A 434 4.74 -0.60 23.48
N THR A 435 4.52 -0.65 24.80
CA THR A 435 3.91 -1.80 25.47
C THR A 435 2.50 -2.09 24.94
N ARG A 436 1.69 -1.05 24.73
CA ARG A 436 0.34 -1.19 24.15
C ARG A 436 0.37 -1.81 22.75
N ILE A 437 1.29 -1.38 21.90
CA ILE A 437 1.50 -1.96 20.56
C ILE A 437 1.88 -3.44 20.69
N GLY A 438 2.73 -3.79 21.66
CA GLY A 438 3.12 -5.17 21.96
C GLY A 438 1.97 -6.11 22.38
N PHE A 439 0.84 -5.59 22.88
CA PHE A 439 -0.34 -6.41 23.20
C PHE A 439 -1.12 -6.89 21.98
N ALA A 440 -1.01 -6.20 20.85
CA ALA A 440 -1.82 -6.55 19.68
C ALA A 440 -1.51 -7.96 19.14
N PRO A 441 -0.25 -8.38 18.93
CA PRO A 441 0.07 -9.76 18.54
C PRO A 441 -0.49 -10.82 19.51
N GLN A 442 -0.54 -10.52 20.80
CA GLN A 442 -1.07 -11.44 21.81
C GLN A 442 -2.59 -11.62 21.69
N GLN A 443 -3.33 -10.53 21.43
CA GLN A 443 -4.77 -10.60 21.17
C GLN A 443 -5.05 -11.44 19.92
N VAL A 444 -4.29 -11.20 18.85
CA VAL A 444 -4.40 -11.96 17.58
C VAL A 444 -4.14 -13.44 17.81
N LEU A 445 -3.04 -13.77 18.50
CA LEU A 445 -2.69 -15.16 18.77
C LEU A 445 -3.76 -15.87 19.60
N ALA A 446 -4.34 -15.20 20.60
CA ALA A 446 -5.44 -15.76 21.39
C ALA A 446 -6.67 -16.08 20.53
N VAL A 447 -7.05 -15.20 19.60
CA VAL A 447 -8.16 -15.43 18.67
C VAL A 447 -7.86 -16.58 17.71
N LEU A 448 -6.66 -16.61 17.11
CA LEU A 448 -6.27 -17.67 16.18
C LEU A 448 -6.22 -19.04 16.87
N LEU A 449 -5.62 -19.11 18.06
CA LEU A 449 -5.58 -20.34 18.87
C LEU A 449 -6.99 -20.79 19.25
N ALA A 450 -7.89 -19.87 19.60
CA ALA A 450 -9.28 -20.19 19.89
C ALA A 450 -10.01 -20.77 18.68
N ILE A 451 -9.84 -20.16 17.49
CA ILE A 451 -10.41 -20.66 16.23
C ILE A 451 -9.90 -22.07 15.92
N ILE A 452 -8.58 -22.28 16.01
CA ILE A 452 -7.93 -23.58 15.75
C ILE A 452 -8.42 -24.64 16.73
N ALA A 453 -8.33 -24.36 18.04
CA ALA A 453 -8.74 -25.29 19.10
C ALA A 453 -10.24 -25.62 19.01
N TYR A 454 -11.09 -24.61 18.79
CA TYR A 454 -12.53 -24.81 18.62
C TYR A 454 -12.82 -25.71 17.41
N THR A 455 -12.17 -25.47 16.28
CA THR A 455 -12.35 -26.25 15.05
C THR A 455 -11.80 -27.67 15.19
N ALA A 456 -10.67 -27.84 15.87
CA ALA A 456 -10.06 -29.14 16.16
C ALA A 456 -10.96 -30.03 17.04
N ILE A 457 -11.73 -29.42 17.96
CA ILE A 457 -12.76 -30.13 18.74
C ILE A 457 -14.02 -30.37 17.89
N ASP A 458 -14.39 -29.42 17.03
CA ASP A 458 -15.62 -29.53 16.23
C ASP A 458 -15.61 -30.71 15.25
N PHE A 459 -14.47 -30.94 14.61
CA PHE A 459 -14.33 -32.01 13.62
C PHE A 459 -14.65 -33.40 14.18
N PRO A 460 -14.04 -33.89 15.27
CA PRO A 460 -14.39 -35.18 15.87
C PRO A 460 -15.79 -35.17 16.51
N LEU A 461 -16.24 -34.05 17.07
CA LEU A 461 -17.57 -33.91 17.71
C LEU A 461 -18.71 -34.21 16.74
N PHE A 462 -18.56 -33.84 15.46
CA PHE A 462 -19.58 -34.00 14.42
C PHE A 462 -19.24 -35.03 13.34
N LYS A 463 -18.19 -35.85 13.52
CA LYS A 463 -17.73 -36.83 12.51
C LYS A 463 -18.83 -37.82 12.07
N ASN A 464 -19.65 -38.28 13.01
CA ASN A 464 -20.77 -39.20 12.79
C ASN A 464 -22.11 -38.58 13.20
N ALA A 465 -22.25 -37.26 13.03
CA ALA A 465 -23.43 -36.54 13.46
C ALA A 465 -24.70 -37.04 12.75
N LYS A 466 -25.81 -37.12 13.50
CA LYS A 466 -27.11 -37.46 12.94
C LYS A 466 -27.64 -36.27 12.12
N PRO A 467 -28.08 -36.48 10.87
CA PRO A 467 -28.72 -35.42 10.11
C PRO A 467 -30.10 -35.12 10.71
N MET A 468 -30.35 -33.85 11.02
CA MET A 468 -31.63 -33.36 11.55
C MET A 468 -32.61 -32.94 10.45
N GLY A 469 -32.16 -32.95 9.20
CA GLY A 469 -32.95 -32.64 8.01
C GLY A 469 -32.06 -32.18 6.86
N SER A 470 -32.69 -31.69 5.81
CA SER A 470 -32.03 -31.30 4.56
C SER A 470 -31.72 -29.80 4.51
N ILE A 471 -30.85 -29.42 3.57
CA ILE A 471 -30.64 -28.01 3.23
C ILE A 471 -31.45 -27.73 1.97
N HIS A 472 -32.42 -26.83 2.06
CA HIS A 472 -33.31 -26.46 0.95
C HIS A 472 -32.66 -25.40 0.08
N TRP A 473 -31.64 -25.80 -0.69
CA TRP A 473 -30.96 -24.92 -1.64
C TRP A 473 -31.96 -24.27 -2.61
N GLY A 474 -31.81 -22.98 -2.86
CA GLY A 474 -32.69 -22.22 -3.75
C GLY A 474 -33.88 -21.57 -3.04
N LYS A 475 -34.10 -21.86 -1.74
CA LYS A 475 -35.20 -21.31 -0.93
C LYS A 475 -34.76 -20.18 0.01
N ILE A 476 -33.51 -19.73 -0.05
CA ILE A 476 -33.06 -18.55 0.71
C ILE A 476 -33.79 -17.28 0.22
N PRO A 477 -34.16 -16.34 1.12
CA PRO A 477 -34.79 -15.09 0.71
C PRO A 477 -33.93 -14.24 -0.24
N GLU A 478 -34.54 -13.56 -1.21
CA GLU A 478 -33.82 -12.70 -2.18
C GLU A 478 -32.98 -11.61 -1.52
N ARG A 479 -33.39 -11.09 -0.36
CA ARG A 479 -32.63 -10.09 0.43
C ARG A 479 -31.21 -10.54 0.80
N SER A 480 -30.99 -11.86 0.93
CA SER A 480 -29.65 -12.42 1.20
C SER A 480 -28.68 -12.16 0.04
N GLN A 481 -29.19 -12.13 -1.19
CA GLN A 481 -28.37 -11.93 -2.40
C GLN A 481 -27.79 -10.51 -2.45
N TYR A 482 -28.56 -9.52 -2.01
CA TYR A 482 -28.06 -8.14 -1.86
C TYR A 482 -26.93 -8.03 -0.84
N ALA A 483 -26.87 -8.90 0.17
CA ALA A 483 -25.75 -8.94 1.10
C ALA A 483 -24.45 -9.41 0.45
N LEU A 484 -24.53 -10.38 -0.48
CA LEU A 484 -23.37 -10.83 -1.27
C LEU A 484 -22.87 -9.72 -2.21
N PHE A 485 -23.78 -8.96 -2.84
CA PHE A 485 -23.42 -7.78 -3.61
C PHE A 485 -22.80 -6.68 -2.74
N LEU A 486 -23.37 -6.42 -1.56
CA LEU A 486 -22.85 -5.44 -0.62
C LEU A 486 -21.42 -5.81 -0.17
N LEU A 487 -21.15 -7.08 0.10
CA LEU A 487 -19.81 -7.58 0.40
C LEU A 487 -18.83 -7.29 -0.74
N ALA A 488 -19.16 -7.74 -1.96
CA ALA A 488 -18.33 -7.52 -3.14
C ALA A 488 -18.03 -6.04 -3.38
N LEU A 489 -19.07 -5.20 -3.34
CA LEU A 489 -18.96 -3.77 -3.60
C LEU A 489 -18.15 -3.04 -2.52
N THR A 490 -18.35 -3.42 -1.26
CA THR A 490 -17.59 -2.87 -0.13
C THR A 490 -16.10 -3.24 -0.27
N PHE A 491 -15.78 -4.47 -0.67
CA PHE A 491 -14.38 -4.84 -0.95
C PHE A 491 -13.78 -4.07 -2.13
N CYS A 492 -14.51 -3.88 -3.23
CA CYS A 492 -14.04 -3.08 -4.37
C CYS A 492 -13.68 -1.67 -3.92
N TRP A 493 -14.56 -1.01 -3.16
CA TRP A 493 -14.32 0.34 -2.70
C TRP A 493 -13.20 0.41 -1.66
N LEU A 494 -13.10 -0.60 -0.77
CA LEU A 494 -12.05 -0.71 0.25
C LEU A 494 -10.67 -0.86 -0.39
N MET A 495 -10.57 -1.63 -1.47
CA MET A 495 -9.34 -1.74 -2.26
C MET A 495 -8.94 -0.41 -2.90
N GLY A 496 -9.92 0.38 -3.37
CA GLY A 496 -9.68 1.74 -3.85
C GLY A 496 -9.17 2.68 -2.76
N LEU A 497 -9.83 2.66 -1.61
CA LEU A 497 -9.46 3.46 -0.44
C LEU A 497 -8.06 3.14 0.07
N MET A 498 -7.72 1.86 0.16
CA MET A 498 -6.40 1.42 0.63
C MET A 498 -5.31 1.57 -0.42
N GLY A 499 -5.65 1.51 -1.71
CA GLY A 499 -4.78 1.94 -2.80
C GLY A 499 -4.41 3.42 -2.67
N TYR A 500 -5.41 4.27 -2.43
CA TYR A 500 -5.21 5.70 -2.18
C TYR A 500 -4.34 5.95 -0.93
N ALA A 501 -4.66 5.32 0.20
CA ALA A 501 -3.93 5.51 1.45
C ALA A 501 -2.42 5.23 1.28
N ARG A 502 -2.06 4.13 0.61
CA ARG A 502 -0.65 3.78 0.32
C ARG A 502 0.03 4.78 -0.60
N SER A 503 -0.68 5.32 -1.59
CA SER A 503 -0.12 6.35 -2.46
C SER A 503 0.02 7.70 -1.73
N ALA A 504 -0.98 8.07 -0.93
CA ALA A 504 -1.02 9.33 -0.19
C ALA A 504 0.00 9.38 0.95
N LEU A 505 0.37 8.23 1.50
CA LEU A 505 1.44 8.09 2.48
C LEU A 505 2.79 8.63 2.00
N ARG A 506 3.03 8.60 0.69
CA ARG A 506 4.25 9.18 0.08
C ARG A 506 4.16 10.68 -0.14
N GLN A 507 3.00 11.29 0.13
CA GLN A 507 2.76 12.72 -0.03
C GLN A 507 3.12 13.21 -1.45
N HIS A 508 4.14 14.05 -1.55
CA HIS A 508 4.67 14.67 -2.78
C HIS A 508 5.89 13.90 -3.33
N TRP A 509 6.00 12.60 -3.05
CA TRP A 509 7.06 11.73 -3.53
C TRP A 509 6.51 10.59 -4.39
N HIS A 510 7.20 10.28 -5.48
CA HIS A 510 7.01 9.05 -6.23
C HIS A 510 7.72 7.86 -5.54
N VAL A 511 8.96 8.07 -5.11
CA VAL A 511 9.69 7.18 -4.19
C VAL A 511 10.02 7.98 -2.94
N TYR A 512 9.47 7.57 -1.80
CA TYR A 512 9.52 8.34 -0.58
C TYR A 512 10.95 8.65 -0.14
N GLY A 513 11.30 9.94 -0.08
CA GLY A 513 12.64 10.41 0.29
C GLY A 513 13.73 10.19 -0.77
N VAL A 514 13.38 9.73 -1.97
CA VAL A 514 14.34 9.47 -3.06
C VAL A 514 13.94 10.20 -4.33
N TYR A 515 12.74 9.95 -4.87
CA TYR A 515 12.27 10.53 -6.13
C TYR A 515 11.05 11.40 -5.89
N ARG A 516 11.21 12.72 -6.00
CA ARG A 516 10.15 13.70 -5.74
C ARG A 516 9.13 13.77 -6.89
N ASP A 517 7.87 14.04 -6.55
CA ASP A 517 6.83 14.39 -7.52
C ASP A 517 6.84 15.92 -7.69
N THR A 518 7.41 16.41 -8.80
CA THR A 518 7.43 17.85 -9.13
C THR A 518 6.27 18.24 -10.05
N SER A 519 5.30 17.34 -10.27
CA SER A 519 4.14 17.63 -11.11
C SER A 519 3.21 18.67 -10.47
N ALA A 520 2.46 19.40 -11.29
CA ALA A 520 1.43 20.33 -10.80
C ALA A 520 0.34 19.63 -9.94
N ASP A 521 0.23 18.30 -10.05
CA ASP A 521 -0.71 17.47 -9.30
C ASP A 521 -0.07 16.82 -8.06
N ALA A 522 1.12 17.24 -7.61
CA ALA A 522 1.87 16.62 -6.50
C ALA A 522 1.17 16.71 -5.13
N PHE A 523 0.09 17.48 -5.02
CA PHE A 523 -0.73 17.61 -3.80
C PHE A 523 -1.59 16.38 -3.50
N LEU A 524 -2.10 16.30 -2.26
CA LEU A 524 -3.05 15.28 -1.85
C LEU A 524 -4.48 15.82 -1.91
N PRO A 525 -5.37 15.18 -2.70
CA PRO A 525 -6.75 15.62 -2.84
C PRO A 525 -7.53 15.44 -1.54
N THR A 526 -8.63 16.20 -1.41
CA THR A 526 -9.56 16.02 -0.29
C THR A 526 -10.18 14.61 -0.29
N LEU A 527 -10.68 14.15 0.86
CA LEU A 527 -11.30 12.83 0.99
C LEU A 527 -12.53 12.67 0.10
N GLY A 528 -13.30 13.74 -0.09
CA GLY A 528 -14.41 13.82 -1.02
C GLY A 528 -13.96 13.61 -2.46
N GLN A 529 -12.93 14.33 -2.91
CA GLN A 529 -12.35 14.15 -4.25
C GLN A 529 -11.79 12.74 -4.46
N ALA A 530 -11.05 12.21 -3.47
CA ALA A 530 -10.53 10.85 -3.51
C ALA A 530 -11.67 9.82 -3.59
N SER A 531 -12.74 10.00 -2.81
CA SER A 531 -13.91 9.11 -2.80
C SER A 531 -14.63 9.06 -4.15
N LEU A 532 -14.72 10.19 -4.86
CA LEU A 532 -15.30 10.26 -6.20
C LEU A 532 -14.46 9.47 -7.20
N ARG A 533 -13.12 9.61 -7.15
CA ARG A 533 -12.20 8.88 -8.03
C ARG A 533 -12.24 7.37 -7.77
N ILE A 534 -12.24 6.96 -6.49
CA ILE A 534 -12.42 5.56 -6.09
C ILE A 534 -13.76 5.03 -6.62
N SER A 535 -14.84 5.79 -6.44
CA SER A 535 -16.18 5.40 -6.88
C SER A 535 -16.26 5.25 -8.39
N LEU A 536 -15.61 6.13 -9.16
CA LEU A 536 -15.50 6.00 -10.61
C LEU A 536 -14.78 4.69 -11.00
N SER A 537 -13.65 4.38 -10.36
CA SER A 537 -12.94 3.10 -10.59
C SER A 537 -13.82 1.88 -10.25
N VAL A 538 -14.56 1.93 -9.15
CA VAL A 538 -15.50 0.85 -8.76
C VAL A 538 -16.62 0.71 -9.77
N ILE A 539 -17.21 1.82 -10.26
CA ILE A 539 -18.27 1.79 -11.27
C ILE A 539 -17.74 1.18 -12.57
N ILE A 540 -16.57 1.61 -13.04
CA ILE A 540 -15.93 1.06 -14.24
C ILE A 540 -15.72 -0.45 -14.07
N PHE A 541 -15.14 -0.87 -12.94
CA PHE A 541 -14.93 -2.28 -12.64
C PHE A 541 -16.24 -3.08 -12.62
N VAL A 542 -17.27 -2.59 -11.92
CA VAL A 542 -18.58 -3.26 -11.81
C VAL A 542 -19.25 -3.37 -13.17
N VAL A 543 -19.20 -2.34 -14.01
CA VAL A 543 -19.73 -2.37 -15.38
C VAL A 543 -18.98 -3.41 -16.23
N MET A 544 -17.65 -3.38 -16.19
CA MET A 544 -16.82 -4.31 -16.97
C MET A 544 -16.99 -5.75 -16.51
N ILE A 545 -16.96 -6.03 -15.20
CA ILE A 545 -17.12 -7.39 -14.68
C ILE A 545 -18.54 -7.91 -14.93
N SER A 546 -19.57 -7.04 -14.85
CA SER A 546 -20.94 -7.45 -15.18
C SER A 546 -21.09 -7.77 -16.67
N PHE A 547 -20.43 -7.00 -17.54
CA PHE A 547 -20.36 -7.32 -18.96
C PHE A 547 -19.63 -8.66 -19.22
N ILE A 548 -18.55 -8.93 -18.49
CA ILE A 548 -17.82 -10.21 -18.54
C ILE A 548 -18.71 -11.37 -18.07
N PHE A 549 -19.46 -11.19 -16.98
CA PHE A 549 -20.40 -12.19 -16.49
C PHE A 549 -21.53 -12.46 -17.48
N TRP A 550 -22.01 -11.42 -18.15
CA TRP A 550 -22.98 -11.53 -19.23
C TRP A 550 -22.41 -12.30 -20.43
N LEU A 551 -21.21 -11.94 -20.91
CA LEU A 551 -20.51 -12.65 -22.00
C LEU A 551 -20.26 -14.12 -21.66
N GLY A 552 -19.83 -14.42 -20.44
CA GLY A 552 -19.63 -15.79 -19.96
C GLY A 552 -20.93 -16.61 -19.94
N GLY A 553 -22.07 -15.94 -19.81
CA GLY A 553 -23.41 -16.52 -19.95
C GLY A 553 -23.83 -16.78 -21.39
N LEU A 554 -23.26 -16.12 -22.40
CA LEU A 554 -23.58 -16.38 -23.81
C LEU A 554 -23.06 -17.76 -24.26
N GLY A 555 -22.00 -18.26 -23.63
CA GLY A 555 -21.50 -19.63 -23.88
C GLY A 555 -22.49 -20.74 -23.54
N SER A 556 -23.52 -20.48 -22.71
CA SER A 556 -24.60 -21.42 -22.40
C SER A 556 -25.82 -21.29 -23.33
N ILE A 557 -25.75 -20.47 -24.39
CA ILE A 557 -26.82 -20.37 -25.40
C ILE A 557 -27.03 -21.71 -26.13
N LYS A 558 -26.01 -22.58 -26.19
CA LYS A 558 -26.16 -23.95 -26.70
C LYS A 558 -27.06 -24.85 -25.84
N GLU A 559 -27.39 -24.45 -24.61
CA GLU A 559 -28.26 -25.20 -23.67
C GLU A 559 -29.64 -24.53 -23.43
N GLY A 560 -30.06 -23.62 -24.31
CA GLY A 560 -31.41 -23.05 -24.28
C GLY A 560 -31.57 -21.78 -23.43
N PHE A 561 -30.48 -21.10 -23.08
CA PHE A 561 -30.55 -19.75 -22.51
C PHE A 561 -30.85 -18.76 -23.65
N SER A 562 -32.11 -18.35 -23.82
CA SER A 562 -32.45 -17.27 -24.75
C SER A 562 -31.87 -15.95 -24.24
N GLY A 563 -31.38 -15.12 -25.16
CA GLY A 563 -30.76 -13.83 -24.85
C GLY A 563 -31.65 -12.94 -23.98
N ILE A 564 -31.01 -12.12 -23.16
CA ILE A 564 -31.56 -10.99 -22.38
C ILE A 564 -33.06 -11.16 -22.04
N SER A 565 -33.36 -12.01 -21.04
CA SER A 565 -34.74 -12.11 -20.54
C SER A 565 -35.17 -10.79 -19.91
N ARG A 566 -36.46 -10.44 -20.01
CA ARG A 566 -37.01 -9.23 -19.37
C ARG A 566 -36.74 -9.22 -17.86
N ARG A 567 -36.75 -10.41 -17.24
CA ARG A 567 -36.35 -10.63 -15.85
C ARG A 567 -34.86 -10.30 -15.64
N GLY A 568 -33.98 -10.76 -16.51
CA GLY A 568 -32.55 -10.44 -16.49
C GLY A 568 -32.28 -8.94 -16.54
N ILE A 569 -32.93 -8.20 -17.44
CA ILE A 569 -32.82 -6.72 -17.50
C ILE A 569 -33.29 -6.09 -16.20
N ALA A 570 -34.45 -6.52 -15.69
CA ALA A 570 -35.01 -5.96 -14.47
C ALA A 570 -34.11 -6.20 -13.25
N VAL A 571 -33.54 -7.41 -13.13
CA VAL A 571 -32.56 -7.75 -12.07
C VAL A 571 -31.31 -6.90 -12.24
N PHE A 572 -30.75 -6.82 -13.45
CA PHE A 572 -29.57 -6.01 -13.73
C PHE A 572 -29.78 -4.54 -13.36
N ALA A 573 -30.92 -3.95 -13.74
CA ALA A 573 -31.26 -2.58 -13.39
C ALA A 573 -31.42 -2.37 -11.87
N LYS A 574 -32.08 -3.31 -11.18
CA LYS A 574 -32.20 -3.27 -9.71
C LYS A 574 -30.85 -3.38 -9.02
N MET A 575 -29.97 -4.27 -9.48
CA MET A 575 -28.61 -4.40 -8.94
C MET A 575 -27.77 -3.15 -9.22
N GLY A 576 -27.86 -2.60 -10.44
CA GLY A 576 -27.20 -1.35 -10.80
C GLY A 576 -27.65 -0.21 -9.90
N ALA A 577 -28.96 -0.05 -9.68
CA ALA A 577 -29.50 0.95 -8.75
C ALA A 577 -29.00 0.74 -7.31
N PHE A 578 -29.01 -0.50 -6.82
CA PHE A 578 -28.48 -0.85 -5.51
C PHE A 578 -26.99 -0.48 -5.38
N CYS A 579 -26.16 -0.81 -6.37
CA CYS A 579 -24.74 -0.44 -6.39
C CYS A 579 -24.56 1.08 -6.34
N MET A 580 -25.34 1.83 -7.12
CA MET A 580 -25.27 3.30 -7.13
C MET A 580 -25.68 3.92 -5.79
N VAL A 581 -26.70 3.37 -5.12
CA VAL A 581 -27.11 3.81 -3.77
C VAL A 581 -26.01 3.57 -2.75
N VAL A 582 -25.40 2.37 -2.76
CA VAL A 582 -24.32 2.03 -1.82
C VAL A 582 -23.08 2.89 -2.06
N ILE A 583 -22.65 3.03 -3.32
CA ILE A 583 -21.52 3.90 -3.68
C ILE A 583 -21.82 5.35 -3.30
N GLY A 584 -23.03 5.83 -3.59
CA GLY A 584 -23.49 7.17 -3.20
C GLY A 584 -23.44 7.36 -1.69
N GLY A 585 -23.79 6.35 -0.90
CA GLY A 585 -23.64 6.36 0.55
C GLY A 585 -22.19 6.49 1.02
N PHE A 586 -21.25 5.76 0.39
CA PHE A 586 -19.82 5.89 0.70
C PHE A 586 -19.28 7.27 0.34
N VAL A 587 -19.65 7.81 -0.83
CA VAL A 587 -19.28 9.16 -1.25
C VAL A 587 -19.88 10.21 -0.30
N TYR A 588 -21.16 10.08 0.05
CA TYR A 588 -21.83 10.99 0.97
C TYR A 588 -21.09 11.03 2.31
N PHE A 589 -20.79 9.86 2.89
CA PHE A 589 -20.04 9.79 4.15
C PHE A 589 -18.63 10.38 4.03
N ALA A 590 -17.91 10.07 2.93
CA ALA A 590 -16.58 10.62 2.70
C ALA A 590 -16.58 12.14 2.48
N ASN A 591 -17.71 12.74 2.08
CA ASN A 591 -17.90 14.19 2.01
C ASN A 591 -18.45 14.80 3.31
N SER A 592 -19.01 14.00 4.21
CA SER A 592 -19.51 14.47 5.52
C SER A 592 -18.43 14.55 6.59
N ILE A 593 -17.23 13.99 6.33
CA ILE A 593 -16.05 14.11 7.19
C ILE A 593 -15.22 15.35 6.80
N PRO A 594 -14.30 15.82 7.65
CA PRO A 594 -13.47 16.99 7.36
C PRO A 594 -12.71 16.89 6.03
N GLN A 595 -12.78 17.94 5.22
CA GLN A 595 -12.15 18.03 3.91
C GLN A 595 -10.89 18.88 4.01
N VAL A 596 -9.72 18.22 3.97
CA VAL A 596 -8.41 18.88 4.00
C VAL A 596 -7.65 18.47 2.75
N GLU A 597 -7.16 19.47 2.01
CA GLU A 597 -6.23 19.31 0.92
C GLU A 597 -4.82 19.58 1.45
N HIS A 598 -3.84 18.76 1.07
CA HIS A 598 -2.46 18.93 1.53
C HIS A 598 -1.56 19.27 0.34
N GLN A 599 -1.10 20.51 0.29
CA GLN A 599 -0.18 21.00 -0.72
C GLN A 599 1.27 20.57 -0.39
N PRO A 600 2.16 20.41 -1.38
CA PRO A 600 3.58 20.27 -1.10
C PRO A 600 4.09 21.50 -0.35
N PRO A 601 5.11 21.36 0.52
CA PRO A 601 5.73 22.51 1.18
C PRO A 601 6.25 23.51 0.14
N VAL A 602 6.06 24.81 0.40
CA VAL A 602 6.66 25.88 -0.41
C VAL A 602 8.15 25.92 -0.09
N GLU A 603 8.99 25.82 -1.11
CA GLU A 603 10.44 25.87 -0.94
C GLU A 603 10.94 27.31 -0.93
N ILE A 604 11.91 27.56 -0.07
CA ILE A 604 12.69 28.79 -0.07
C ILE A 604 13.78 28.61 -1.14
N GLY A 605 13.73 29.45 -2.17
CA GLY A 605 14.67 29.40 -3.29
C GLY A 605 16.09 29.77 -2.85
N ALA A 606 17.09 29.21 -3.54
CA ALA A 606 18.51 29.48 -3.29
C ALA A 606 18.88 30.97 -3.34
N ASP A 607 18.12 31.72 -4.13
CA ASP A 607 18.26 33.16 -4.37
C ASP A 607 17.63 34.04 -3.27
N GLN A 608 16.84 33.46 -2.36
CA GLN A 608 16.33 34.18 -1.20
C GLN A 608 17.39 34.25 -0.09
N ASP A 609 17.92 35.45 0.12
CA ASP A 609 18.82 35.72 1.24
C ASP A 609 18.04 35.77 2.57
N VAL A 610 17.90 34.61 3.20
CA VAL A 610 17.26 34.49 4.52
C VAL A 610 18.16 34.97 5.66
N TRP A 611 19.47 35.07 5.42
CA TRP A 611 20.48 35.32 6.45
C TRP A 611 20.49 36.77 6.92
N SER A 612 20.00 37.69 6.10
CA SER A 612 19.94 39.14 6.38
C SER A 612 18.56 39.63 6.84
N LEU A 613 17.60 38.71 7.04
CA LEU A 613 16.25 39.05 7.49
C LEU A 613 16.23 39.55 8.94
N ASP A 614 15.27 40.43 9.26
CA ASP A 614 15.05 40.87 10.64
C ASP A 614 14.51 39.73 11.53
N GLN A 615 14.73 39.84 12.84
CA GLN A 615 14.38 38.78 13.80
C GLN A 615 12.88 38.41 13.79
N ALA A 616 11.99 39.39 13.58
CA ALA A 616 10.55 39.12 13.57
C ALA A 616 10.17 38.31 12.33
N THR A 617 10.75 38.64 11.18
CA THR A 617 10.55 37.88 9.93
C THR A 617 11.14 36.46 10.03
N VAL A 618 12.36 36.31 10.56
CA VAL A 618 12.99 35.00 10.80
C VAL A 618 12.10 34.12 11.67
N SER A 619 11.64 34.66 12.80
CA SER A 619 10.76 33.93 13.72
C SER A 619 9.42 33.55 13.08
N ALA A 620 8.81 34.44 12.29
CA ALA A 620 7.53 34.17 11.64
C ALA A 620 7.63 33.13 10.51
N MET A 621 8.72 33.15 9.73
CA MET A 621 8.98 32.13 8.70
C MET A 621 9.35 30.79 9.34
N GLY A 622 10.17 30.81 10.41
CA GLY A 622 10.52 29.64 11.20
C GLY A 622 9.32 28.97 11.83
N GLU A 623 8.34 29.73 12.35
CA GLU A 623 7.09 29.18 12.89
C GLU A 623 6.29 28.43 11.80
N LYS A 624 6.19 29.01 10.60
CA LYS A 624 5.53 28.34 9.47
C LYS A 624 6.24 27.06 9.06
N LEU A 625 7.57 27.04 9.07
CA LEU A 625 8.34 25.83 8.79
C LEU A 625 8.18 24.79 9.90
N PHE A 626 8.20 25.21 11.17
CA PHE A 626 8.03 24.35 12.34
C PHE A 626 6.69 23.59 12.31
N PHE A 627 5.58 24.29 12.01
CA PHE A 627 4.25 23.67 11.89
C PHE A 627 3.95 23.12 10.49
N GLY A 628 4.75 23.49 9.49
CA GLY A 628 4.65 23.07 8.08
C GLY A 628 5.66 21.97 7.73
N LYS A 629 6.67 22.31 6.91
CA LYS A 629 7.67 21.36 6.37
C LYS A 629 8.38 20.55 7.46
N GLY A 630 8.77 21.20 8.56
CA GLY A 630 9.42 20.60 9.72
C GLY A 630 8.53 19.62 10.47
N THR A 631 7.21 19.81 10.45
CA THR A 631 6.20 18.99 11.15
C THR A 631 6.46 18.79 12.66
N CYS A 632 7.29 19.64 13.26
CA CYS A 632 7.77 19.53 14.64
C CYS A 632 6.61 19.60 15.63
N GLY A 633 5.57 20.37 15.31
CA GLY A 633 4.34 20.49 16.11
C GLY A 633 3.48 19.22 16.20
N LEU A 634 3.77 18.17 15.42
CA LEU A 634 3.10 16.86 15.58
C LEU A 634 3.55 16.13 16.86
N CYS A 635 4.76 16.43 17.33
CA CYS A 635 5.39 15.77 18.47
C CYS A 635 5.60 16.72 19.65
N HIS A 636 6.05 17.94 19.37
CA HIS A 636 6.34 18.97 20.37
C HIS A 636 5.18 19.92 20.60
N GLY A 637 5.06 20.40 21.84
CA GLY A 637 4.20 21.53 22.21
C GLY A 637 5.04 22.77 22.54
N VAL A 638 4.42 23.95 22.48
CA VAL A 638 5.02 25.22 22.89
C VAL A 638 4.18 25.80 24.02
N GLY A 639 4.70 25.76 25.25
CA GLY A 639 4.04 26.16 26.48
C GLY A 639 3.23 25.07 27.17
N THR A 640 3.25 23.86 26.62
CA THR A 640 2.75 22.62 27.21
C THR A 640 3.58 21.46 26.67
N ALA A 641 3.71 20.36 27.43
CA ALA A 641 4.30 19.14 26.90
C ALA A 641 3.54 18.66 25.64
N GLY A 642 4.28 18.28 24.61
CA GLY A 642 3.71 17.72 23.40
C GLY A 642 3.19 16.30 23.64
N PRO A 643 2.38 15.74 22.72
CA PRO A 643 1.83 14.40 22.86
C PRO A 643 2.89 13.29 22.89
N ARG A 644 4.10 13.57 22.37
CA ARG A 644 5.18 12.58 22.22
C ARG A 644 6.57 13.10 22.55
N ALA A 645 6.75 14.41 22.67
CA ALA A 645 8.05 15.05 22.85
C ALA A 645 7.95 16.21 23.86
N PRO A 646 9.07 16.66 24.45
CA PRO A 646 9.07 17.69 25.49
C PRO A 646 8.56 19.04 25.01
N ASP A 647 8.14 19.88 25.96
CA ASP A 647 7.78 21.28 25.74
C ASP A 647 9.01 22.08 25.29
N LEU A 648 8.82 22.95 24.28
CA LEU A 648 9.86 23.79 23.70
C LEU A 648 9.83 25.26 24.14
N LYS A 649 8.87 25.69 24.99
CA LYS A 649 8.67 27.12 25.35
C LYS A 649 9.94 27.89 25.68
N ASP A 650 10.85 27.28 26.43
CA ASP A 650 12.09 27.91 26.90
C ASP A 650 13.35 27.15 26.42
N VAL A 651 13.24 26.42 25.30
CA VAL A 651 14.29 25.52 24.80
C VAL A 651 15.63 26.22 24.61
N ALA A 652 15.63 27.45 24.13
CA ALA A 652 16.85 28.20 23.90
C ALA A 652 17.55 28.65 25.19
N LYS A 653 16.80 28.94 26.25
CA LYS A 653 17.36 29.30 27.56
C LYS A 653 18.06 28.12 28.21
N ILE A 654 17.44 26.93 28.10
CA ILE A 654 17.97 25.71 28.71
C ILE A 654 19.08 25.07 27.86
N ALA A 655 19.11 25.30 26.55
CA ALA A 655 20.05 24.66 25.62
C ALA A 655 21.53 24.82 26.04
N GLY A 656 21.94 26.01 26.50
CA GLY A 656 23.31 26.28 26.93
C GLY A 656 23.72 25.68 28.27
N GLU A 657 22.76 25.18 29.05
CA GLU A 657 22.99 24.59 30.38
C GLU A 657 22.81 23.05 30.39
N ARG A 658 22.31 22.48 29.29
CA ARG A 658 21.98 21.06 29.17
C ARG A 658 23.21 20.16 29.12
N VAL A 659 24.27 20.62 28.46
CA VAL A 659 25.49 19.83 28.23
C VAL A 659 26.71 20.70 28.47
N GLU A 660 27.54 20.28 29.40
CA GLU A 660 28.76 21.00 29.75
C GLU A 660 29.70 21.12 28.53
N GLY A 661 30.16 22.33 28.23
CA GLY A 661 31.07 22.61 27.13
C GLY A 661 30.43 22.74 25.74
N VAL A 662 29.10 22.63 25.62
CA VAL A 662 28.37 22.82 24.35
C VAL A 662 27.63 24.16 24.37
N SER A 663 27.80 24.99 23.33
CA SER A 663 27.07 26.27 23.22
C SER A 663 25.58 26.04 22.95
N ALA A 664 24.74 27.02 23.30
CA ALA A 664 23.30 26.93 23.03
C ALA A 664 22.98 26.76 21.52
N ASN A 665 23.69 27.50 20.64
CA ASN A 665 23.57 27.35 19.19
C ASN A 665 23.93 25.93 18.75
N LYS A 666 25.08 25.41 19.18
CA LYS A 666 25.53 24.06 18.83
C LYS A 666 24.56 23.00 19.33
N TYR A 667 24.08 23.13 20.58
CA TYR A 667 23.11 22.20 21.14
C TYR A 667 21.83 22.15 20.31
N LEU A 668 21.28 23.30 19.92
CA LEU A 668 20.04 23.37 19.13
C LEU A 668 20.23 22.81 17.72
N VAL A 669 21.37 23.09 17.08
CA VAL A 669 21.72 22.53 15.76
C VAL A 669 21.84 21.02 15.84
N ASP A 670 22.69 20.52 16.74
CA ASP A 670 22.92 19.08 16.95
C ASP A 670 21.61 18.36 17.35
N ALA A 671 20.75 18.97 18.16
CA ALA A 671 19.44 18.40 18.51
C ALA A 671 18.49 18.25 17.31
N LEU A 672 18.73 18.97 16.21
CA LEU A 672 17.95 18.89 14.97
C LEU A 672 18.60 17.98 13.91
N VAL A 673 19.93 18.05 13.76
CA VAL A 673 20.69 17.29 12.75
C VAL A 673 21.19 15.94 13.27
N ASP A 674 21.24 15.73 14.58
CA ASP A 674 21.55 14.46 15.24
C ASP A 674 20.80 14.32 16.58
N PRO A 675 19.46 14.22 16.55
CA PRO A 675 18.62 14.24 17.75
C PRO A 675 18.91 13.11 18.75
N GLY A 676 19.57 12.02 18.31
CA GLY A 676 19.94 10.90 19.17
C GLY A 676 21.02 11.24 20.20
N VAL A 677 21.76 12.33 19.99
CA VAL A 677 22.86 12.74 20.88
C VAL A 677 22.35 13.35 22.18
N PHE A 678 21.18 14.02 22.17
CA PHE A 678 20.64 14.74 23.32
C PHE A 678 19.22 14.28 23.71
N LEU A 679 19.10 13.03 24.15
CA LEU A 679 17.83 12.46 24.60
C LEU A 679 17.40 12.99 25.97
N VAL A 680 16.18 13.53 26.03
CA VAL A 680 15.57 13.99 27.28
C VAL A 680 15.01 12.80 28.06
N GLU A 681 15.30 12.75 29.36
CA GLU A 681 14.81 11.70 30.25
C GLU A 681 13.28 11.57 30.19
N GLY A 682 12.78 10.34 30.09
CA GLY A 682 11.35 10.04 29.94
C GLY A 682 10.84 10.06 28.49
N TYR A 683 11.66 10.46 27.51
CA TYR A 683 11.31 10.44 26.08
C TYR A 683 12.15 9.42 25.31
N GLY A 684 11.52 8.79 24.29
CA GLY A 684 12.21 7.84 23.41
C GLY A 684 13.01 8.55 22.32
N ASN A 685 13.98 7.86 21.73
CA ASN A 685 14.69 8.32 20.53
C ASN A 685 13.81 8.18 19.29
N ILE A 686 12.91 9.15 19.08
CA ILE A 686 11.87 9.12 18.05
C ILE A 686 11.94 10.29 17.05
N MET A 687 12.79 11.28 17.32
CA MET A 687 12.89 12.47 16.48
C MET A 687 13.78 12.16 15.26
N PRO A 688 13.28 12.40 14.03
CA PRO A 688 14.09 12.21 12.82
C PRO A 688 15.10 13.36 12.64
N ARG A 689 16.19 13.10 11.92
CA ARG A 689 17.08 14.14 11.40
C ARG A 689 16.29 15.09 10.50
N VAL A 690 16.28 16.38 10.83
CA VAL A 690 15.43 17.34 10.10
C VAL A 690 16.04 17.76 8.77
N ASP A 691 17.36 17.66 8.64
CA ASP A 691 18.15 18.00 7.45
C ASP A 691 18.17 16.89 6.38
N LYS A 692 17.56 15.73 6.69
CA LYS A 692 17.47 14.59 5.79
C LYS A 692 16.02 14.24 5.49
N PRO A 693 15.74 13.52 4.39
CA PRO A 693 14.41 12.96 4.18
C PRO A 693 13.96 12.15 5.40
N PRO A 694 12.70 12.31 5.84
CA PRO A 694 11.58 12.86 5.08
C PRO A 694 11.30 14.36 5.30
N ILE A 695 11.99 15.03 6.23
CA ILE A 695 11.75 16.45 6.52
C ILE A 695 12.52 17.32 5.51
N ASN A 696 13.81 17.00 5.32
CA ASN A 696 14.68 17.60 4.30
C ASN A 696 14.68 19.13 4.34
N LEU A 697 14.87 19.72 5.53
CA LEU A 697 15.07 21.16 5.66
C LEU A 697 16.39 21.55 4.98
N THR A 698 16.34 22.58 4.13
CA THR A 698 17.55 23.19 3.58
C THR A 698 18.31 23.92 4.69
N PRO A 699 19.61 24.24 4.51
CA PRO A 699 20.36 25.05 5.47
C PRO A 699 19.65 26.38 5.81
N GLN A 700 19.06 27.04 4.81
CA GLN A 700 18.26 28.25 4.98
C GLN A 700 17.00 28.03 5.82
N GLU A 701 16.27 26.94 5.60
CA GLU A 701 15.08 26.60 6.39
C GLU A 701 15.43 26.17 7.81
N LEU A 702 16.55 25.47 7.99
CA LEU A 702 17.07 25.08 9.30
C LEU A 702 17.40 26.31 10.15
N TYR A 703 18.05 27.32 9.54
CA TYR A 703 18.28 28.62 10.16
C TYR A 703 16.99 29.28 10.65
N LEU A 704 15.95 29.31 9.80
CA LEU A 704 14.66 29.92 10.16
C LEU A 704 13.99 29.18 11.33
N VAL A 705 13.98 27.84 11.32
CA VAL A 705 13.41 27.03 12.41
C VAL A 705 14.18 27.27 13.71
N LEU A 706 15.52 27.29 13.66
CA LEU A 706 16.36 27.60 14.82
C LEU A 706 16.10 29.01 15.36
N GLY A 707 15.97 30.00 14.48
CA GLY A 707 15.63 31.36 14.86
C GLY A 707 14.27 31.46 15.55
N TYR A 708 13.26 30.73 15.08
CA TYR A 708 11.98 30.62 15.79
C TYR A 708 12.14 29.99 17.18
N LEU A 709 12.90 28.89 17.31
CA LEU A 709 13.14 28.23 18.61
C LEU A 709 13.86 29.16 19.60
N GLN A 710 14.77 30.01 19.13
CA GLN A 710 15.43 31.04 19.94
C GLN A 710 14.51 32.20 20.31
N GLY A 711 13.62 32.60 19.39
CA GLY A 711 12.63 33.64 19.62
C GLY A 711 11.51 33.24 20.59
N LEU A 712 11.33 31.94 20.88
CA LEU A 712 10.32 31.47 21.85
C LEU A 712 10.53 32.13 23.23
N GLY A 713 9.46 32.72 23.76
CA GLY A 713 9.51 33.42 25.05
C GLY A 713 10.19 34.79 25.02
N GLY A 714 10.39 35.37 23.82
CA GLY A 714 10.98 36.71 23.64
C GLY A 714 12.51 36.74 23.71
N GLY A 715 13.17 35.61 23.42
CA GLY A 715 14.62 35.51 23.35
C GLY A 715 15.21 36.21 22.11
N GLU A 716 16.47 36.63 22.23
CA GLU A 716 17.21 37.19 21.10
C GLU A 716 17.70 36.06 20.17
N ILE A 717 17.59 36.26 18.86
CA ILE A 717 18.09 35.31 17.86
C ILE A 717 19.59 35.53 17.68
N THR A 718 20.40 34.56 18.10
CA THR A 718 21.88 34.59 18.06
C THR A 718 22.48 33.57 17.11
N ILE A 719 21.67 32.73 16.47
CA ILE A 719 22.12 31.79 15.44
C ILE A 719 22.54 32.55 14.17
N THR A 720 23.63 32.13 13.55
CA THR A 720 24.21 32.76 12.36
C THR A 720 24.41 31.75 11.24
N LYS A 721 24.76 32.23 10.03
CA LYS A 721 25.06 31.37 8.87
C LYS A 721 26.15 30.34 9.18
N ASP A 722 27.19 30.74 9.92
CA ASP A 722 28.34 29.89 10.23
C ASP A 722 28.01 28.76 11.22
N ASP A 723 26.93 28.90 11.99
CA ASP A 723 26.46 27.85 12.89
C ASP A 723 25.74 26.71 12.15
N ILE A 724 25.33 26.92 10.88
CA ILE A 724 24.50 25.99 10.13
C ILE A 724 25.34 25.09 9.22
N PRO A 725 25.26 23.76 9.36
CA PRO A 725 25.94 22.83 8.46
C PRO A 725 25.47 23.01 7.01
N GLY A 726 26.42 23.09 6.07
CA GLY A 726 26.12 23.21 4.64
C GLY A 726 25.63 24.60 4.19
N SER A 727 25.76 25.64 5.01
CA SER A 727 25.28 26.99 4.69
C SER A 727 26.00 27.68 3.52
N ASP A 728 27.20 27.20 3.14
CA ASP A 728 27.95 27.66 1.96
C ASP A 728 27.59 26.90 0.68
N GLN A 729 26.85 25.80 0.79
CA GLN A 729 26.30 25.12 -0.37
C GLN A 729 25.08 25.92 -0.81
N ALA A 730 25.13 26.52 -2.01
CA ALA A 730 23.94 27.08 -2.63
C ALA A 730 22.85 26.00 -2.57
N ALA A 731 21.65 26.36 -2.12
CA ALA A 731 20.55 25.41 -2.08
C ALA A 731 20.22 25.01 -3.52
N GLU A 732 20.88 23.98 -4.05
CA GLU A 732 20.34 23.25 -5.17
C GLU A 732 19.29 22.33 -4.55
N PRO A 733 17.99 22.65 -4.63
CA PRO A 733 17.02 21.57 -4.60
C PRO A 733 17.42 20.70 -5.80
N SER A 734 17.90 19.48 -5.55
CA SER A 734 17.95 18.50 -6.61
C SER A 734 16.50 18.14 -6.95
N ASP A 735 15.87 18.99 -7.76
CA ASP A 735 14.62 18.68 -8.48
C ASP A 735 14.84 17.51 -9.46
N GLU A 736 16.10 17.14 -9.68
CA GLU A 736 16.48 15.89 -10.29
C GLU A 736 16.64 14.81 -9.22
N ALA A 737 15.95 13.69 -9.43
CA ALA A 737 16.15 12.48 -8.66
C ALA A 737 17.64 12.18 -8.47
N PRO A 738 18.06 11.58 -7.33
CA PRO A 738 19.35 10.93 -7.27
C PRO A 738 19.35 9.93 -8.42
N SER A 739 20.15 10.26 -9.44
CA SER A 739 20.21 9.62 -10.74
C SER A 739 20.93 8.28 -10.58
N GLY A 740 20.27 7.39 -9.86
CA GLY A 740 20.85 6.13 -9.42
C GLY A 740 20.65 5.02 -10.42
N VAL A 741 21.40 5.09 -11.53
CA VAL A 741 22.20 3.99 -12.12
C VAL A 741 23.25 4.70 -12.97
N VAL A 742 24.55 4.43 -12.74
CA VAL A 742 25.65 4.97 -13.56
C VAL A 742 25.33 4.81 -15.06
N MET A 743 25.66 5.87 -15.81
CA MET A 743 25.65 6.11 -17.27
C MET A 743 24.55 7.14 -17.64
N LEU A 744 24.87 8.41 -17.90
CA LEU A 744 25.46 8.87 -19.17
C LEU A 744 25.83 10.37 -19.08
N GLY A 745 27.09 10.68 -18.78
CA GLY A 745 27.69 11.86 -19.40
C GLY A 745 27.90 11.60 -20.90
N ASN A 746 28.06 12.65 -21.71
CA ASN A 746 28.40 12.53 -23.11
C ASN A 746 29.91 12.26 -23.25
N ALA A 747 30.28 11.04 -23.65
CA ALA A 747 31.69 10.64 -23.81
C ALA A 747 32.46 11.48 -24.85
N GLU A 748 31.79 12.05 -25.85
CA GLU A 748 32.41 12.96 -26.81
C GLU A 748 32.77 14.28 -26.14
N GLN A 749 31.88 14.85 -25.32
CA GLN A 749 32.17 16.03 -24.50
C GLN A 749 33.22 15.72 -23.42
N GLY A 750 33.19 14.53 -22.83
CA GLY A 750 34.21 14.06 -21.90
C GLY A 750 35.60 13.97 -22.52
N ARG A 751 35.69 13.54 -23.78
CA ARG A 751 36.93 13.53 -24.55
C ARG A 751 37.44 14.95 -24.80
N ASP A 752 36.55 15.85 -25.20
CA ASP A 752 36.91 17.27 -25.42
C ASP A 752 37.35 17.95 -24.13
N LEU A 753 36.75 17.60 -22.99
CA LEU A 753 37.18 18.03 -21.66
C LEU A 753 38.56 17.46 -21.32
N PHE A 754 38.79 16.16 -21.54
CA PHE A 754 40.06 15.50 -21.26
C PHE A 754 41.24 16.16 -22.01
N PHE A 755 41.06 16.48 -23.29
CA PHE A 755 42.07 17.11 -24.15
C PHE A 755 42.00 18.65 -24.21
N GLY A 756 41.06 19.26 -23.50
CA GLY A 756 40.77 20.69 -23.54
C GLY A 756 40.67 21.30 -22.16
N ALA A 757 39.48 21.79 -21.79
CA ALA A 757 39.27 22.59 -20.58
C ALA A 757 39.55 21.83 -19.27
N GLY A 758 39.40 20.51 -19.28
CA GLY A 758 39.73 19.64 -18.15
C GLY A 758 41.21 19.30 -18.06
N THR A 759 42.08 19.72 -19.00
CA THR A 759 43.56 19.64 -18.94
C THR A 759 44.19 18.30 -18.54
N CYS A 760 43.42 17.21 -18.55
CA CYS A 760 43.86 15.88 -18.08
C CYS A 760 45.03 15.37 -18.93
N TYR A 761 45.02 15.67 -20.24
CA TYR A 761 46.09 15.36 -21.18
C TYR A 761 47.46 15.98 -20.84
N ALA A 762 47.48 17.04 -20.02
CA ALA A 762 48.72 17.71 -19.62
C ALA A 762 49.57 16.84 -18.68
N CYS A 763 48.96 15.83 -18.04
CA CYS A 763 49.63 14.90 -17.14
C CYS A 763 49.39 13.43 -17.51
N HIS A 764 48.27 13.07 -18.14
CA HIS A 764 47.93 11.69 -18.47
C HIS A 764 47.95 11.43 -19.97
N GLN A 765 48.28 10.20 -20.36
CA GLN A 765 48.19 9.72 -21.73
C GLN A 765 46.97 8.84 -21.95
N VAL A 766 46.41 8.92 -23.17
CA VAL A 766 45.41 8.00 -23.71
C VAL A 766 45.79 7.71 -25.16
N ASP A 767 45.96 6.43 -25.49
CA ASP A 767 46.36 5.90 -26.80
C ASP A 767 47.60 6.56 -27.43
N GLY A 768 48.51 7.06 -26.59
CA GLY A 768 49.74 7.74 -27.00
C GLY A 768 49.60 9.26 -27.21
N GLU A 769 48.42 9.83 -27.02
CA GLU A 769 48.17 11.28 -26.99
C GLU A 769 48.18 11.80 -25.54
N GLY A 770 48.85 12.93 -25.29
CA GLY A 770 49.04 13.52 -23.95
C GLY A 770 50.48 13.42 -23.42
N GLN A 771 50.69 13.79 -22.17
CA GLN A 771 52.00 13.78 -21.49
C GLN A 771 52.12 12.61 -20.52
N ALA A 772 53.27 11.96 -20.45
CA ALA A 772 53.52 10.82 -19.57
C ALA A 772 54.02 11.24 -18.17
N VAL A 773 53.34 12.20 -17.52
CA VAL A 773 53.71 12.69 -16.18
C VAL A 773 53.04 11.85 -15.08
N GLY A 774 51.80 11.42 -15.32
CA GLY A 774 51.01 10.48 -14.55
C GLY A 774 50.81 9.14 -15.30
N PRO A 775 50.09 8.18 -14.69
CA PRO A 775 49.82 6.89 -15.32
C PRO A 775 49.03 7.01 -16.63
N ASP A 776 49.32 6.09 -17.56
CA ASP A 776 48.57 5.93 -18.81
C ASP A 776 47.15 5.43 -18.50
N LEU A 777 46.15 6.11 -19.06
CA LEU A 777 44.73 5.86 -18.81
C LEU A 777 44.03 5.13 -19.96
N SER A 778 44.75 4.71 -21.00
CA SER A 778 44.21 4.02 -22.19
C SER A 778 43.36 2.78 -21.87
N GLU A 779 43.62 2.15 -20.72
CA GLU A 779 42.91 0.96 -20.25
C GLU A 779 42.30 1.13 -18.86
N ILE A 780 42.11 2.37 -18.38
CA ILE A 780 41.73 2.66 -17.00
C ILE A 780 40.42 1.97 -16.59
N ALA A 781 39.45 1.88 -17.50
CA ALA A 781 38.15 1.23 -17.24
C ALA A 781 38.25 -0.30 -17.20
N ARG A 782 39.32 -0.87 -17.75
CA ARG A 782 39.59 -2.32 -17.69
C ARG A 782 40.15 -2.73 -16.34
N ILE A 783 40.97 -1.87 -15.74
CA ILE A 783 41.76 -2.20 -14.54
C ILE A 783 41.22 -1.58 -13.25
N ASN A 784 40.28 -0.63 -13.33
CA ASN A 784 39.69 0.04 -12.18
C ASN A 784 38.16 0.20 -12.31
N THR A 785 37.48 0.39 -11.18
CA THR A 785 36.02 0.62 -11.15
C THR A 785 35.69 2.10 -11.35
N ALA A 786 34.47 2.40 -11.81
CA ALA A 786 33.99 3.79 -11.93
C ALA A 786 34.11 4.56 -10.62
N ALA A 787 33.81 3.92 -9.47
CA ALA A 787 33.95 4.53 -8.16
C ALA A 787 35.40 4.89 -7.82
N TYR A 788 36.36 4.02 -8.16
CA TYR A 788 37.78 4.28 -7.96
C TYR A 788 38.28 5.45 -8.81
N ILE A 789 37.88 5.49 -10.09
CA ILE A 789 38.28 6.56 -11.01
C ILE A 789 37.68 7.90 -10.56
N TYR A 790 36.40 7.89 -10.15
CA TYR A 790 35.71 9.07 -9.62
C TYR A 790 36.36 9.61 -8.35
N GLU A 791 36.67 8.73 -7.40
CA GLU A 791 37.36 9.07 -6.16
C GLU A 791 38.78 9.58 -6.43
N SER A 792 39.49 9.03 -7.42
CA SER A 792 40.83 9.49 -7.79
C SER A 792 40.84 10.89 -8.41
N ILE A 793 39.70 11.36 -8.95
CA ILE A 793 39.56 12.73 -9.49
C ILE A 793 39.17 13.72 -8.38
N LEU A 794 38.35 13.29 -7.43
CA LEU A 794 37.90 14.12 -6.31
C LEU A 794 38.96 14.25 -5.21
N ASP A 795 39.61 13.14 -4.86
CA ASP A 795 40.63 13.05 -3.82
C ASP A 795 41.90 12.34 -4.34
N PRO A 796 42.66 13.00 -5.22
CA PRO A 796 43.78 12.38 -5.94
C PRO A 796 44.96 11.95 -5.05
N ASN A 797 45.03 12.45 -3.82
CA ASN A 797 46.10 12.12 -2.87
C ASN A 797 45.73 10.95 -1.94
N LYS A 798 44.48 10.46 -1.99
CA LYS A 798 44.00 9.34 -1.19
C LYS A 798 44.72 8.04 -1.51
N VAL A 799 44.91 7.77 -2.81
CA VAL A 799 45.63 6.58 -3.31
C VAL A 799 46.47 7.00 -4.52
N VAL A 800 47.79 7.10 -4.30
CA VAL A 800 48.74 7.47 -5.36
C VAL A 800 49.32 6.20 -5.99
N VAL A 801 49.20 6.07 -7.31
CA VAL A 801 49.72 4.91 -8.04
C VAL A 801 51.24 4.82 -7.87
N GLY A 802 51.73 3.65 -7.46
CA GLY A 802 53.14 3.41 -7.19
C GLY A 802 54.02 3.73 -8.40
N GLY A 803 55.03 4.59 -8.21
CA GLY A 803 55.93 5.06 -9.27
C GLY A 803 55.67 6.48 -9.76
N TYR A 804 54.60 7.14 -9.32
CA TYR A 804 54.26 8.52 -9.70
C TYR A 804 54.22 9.47 -8.49
N PRO A 805 54.60 10.74 -8.65
CA PRO A 805 54.51 11.74 -7.58
C PRO A 805 53.05 12.25 -7.41
N PRO A 806 52.63 12.65 -6.20
CA PRO A 806 51.29 13.19 -5.92
C PRO A 806 51.16 14.64 -6.41
N ILE A 807 51.09 14.82 -7.73
CA ILE A 807 51.09 16.15 -8.37
C ILE A 807 49.72 16.59 -8.89
N MET A 808 48.71 15.70 -8.83
CA MET A 808 47.38 16.04 -9.30
C MET A 808 46.73 17.07 -8.35
N PRO A 809 46.17 18.17 -8.87
CA PRO A 809 45.62 19.23 -8.03
C PRO A 809 44.50 18.72 -7.11
N VAL A 810 44.54 19.12 -5.84
CA VAL A 810 43.45 18.83 -4.88
C VAL A 810 42.25 19.72 -5.22
N GLY A 811 41.03 19.17 -5.16
CA GLY A 811 39.80 19.91 -5.52
C GLY A 811 39.52 19.96 -7.02
N PHE A 812 40.21 19.15 -7.83
CA PHE A 812 40.06 19.14 -9.29
C PHE A 812 38.66 18.71 -9.75
N GLY A 813 38.11 17.65 -9.13
CA GLY A 813 36.74 17.23 -9.40
C GLY A 813 35.67 18.25 -9.00
N GLU A 814 35.93 19.07 -7.97
CA GLU A 814 35.06 20.17 -7.56
C GLU A 814 35.10 21.33 -8.56
N ALA A 815 36.28 21.60 -9.15
CA ALA A 815 36.47 22.65 -10.16
C ALA A 815 35.84 22.33 -11.52
N LEU A 816 35.69 21.04 -11.88
CA LEU A 816 35.04 20.59 -13.11
C LEU A 816 33.50 20.74 -13.05
N GLY A 817 32.90 20.78 -11.86
CA GLY A 817 31.44 20.79 -11.72
C GLY A 817 30.78 19.46 -12.09
N GLY A 818 29.55 19.24 -11.59
CA GLY A 818 28.90 17.91 -11.65
C GLY A 818 28.64 17.38 -13.07
N LYS A 819 28.29 18.26 -14.02
CA LYS A 819 28.06 17.85 -15.42
C LYS A 819 29.35 17.45 -16.12
N ASP A 820 30.39 18.27 -16.07
CA ASP A 820 31.63 18.01 -16.81
C ASP A 820 32.40 16.85 -16.19
N LEU A 821 32.30 16.65 -14.87
CA LEU A 821 32.81 15.45 -14.21
C LEU A 821 32.09 14.19 -14.70
N ASN A 822 30.77 14.23 -14.87
CA ASN A 822 30.00 13.11 -15.41
C ASN A 822 30.33 12.83 -16.89
N ASP A 823 30.54 13.86 -17.70
CA ASP A 823 30.97 13.74 -19.11
C ASP A 823 32.38 13.15 -19.20
N LEU A 824 33.32 13.64 -18.39
CA LEU A 824 34.69 13.13 -18.27
C LEU A 824 34.70 11.66 -17.83
N MET A 825 33.91 11.31 -16.82
CA MET A 825 33.75 9.92 -16.38
C MET A 825 33.17 9.03 -17.47
N ALA A 826 32.19 9.52 -18.24
CA ALA A 826 31.65 8.77 -19.36
C ALA A 826 32.71 8.46 -20.42
N TYR A 827 33.61 9.41 -20.70
CA TYR A 827 34.75 9.17 -21.59
C TYR A 827 35.75 8.18 -21.01
N LEU A 828 36.20 8.37 -19.77
CA LEU A 828 37.18 7.48 -19.13
C LEU A 828 36.67 6.03 -19.04
N MET A 829 35.36 5.84 -18.85
CA MET A 829 34.73 4.52 -18.85
C MET A 829 34.65 3.86 -20.23
N THR A 830 34.96 4.58 -21.32
CA THR A 830 35.15 3.99 -22.67
C THR A 830 36.56 3.44 -22.90
N LEU A 831 37.53 3.77 -22.04
CA LEU A 831 38.94 3.40 -22.19
C LEU A 831 39.19 2.01 -21.58
N ASP A 832 38.71 0.97 -22.25
CA ASP A 832 38.84 -0.44 -21.85
C ASP A 832 39.90 -1.22 -22.67
N GLY A 833 40.59 -0.54 -23.58
CA GLY A 833 41.59 -1.11 -24.49
C GLY A 833 41.03 -1.79 -25.74
N SER A 834 39.73 -1.69 -26.03
CA SER A 834 39.09 -2.32 -27.21
C SER A 834 39.23 -1.52 -28.52
N GLY A 835 39.85 -0.33 -28.47
CA GLY A 835 40.04 0.60 -29.60
C GLY A 835 41.33 0.44 -30.42
N ARG A 836 42.05 -0.70 -30.30
CA ARG A 836 43.19 -1.07 -31.15
C ARG A 836 42.90 -2.28 -32.03
#